data_AF-A0A4V2E3I3-F1
#
_entry.id   AF-A0A4V2E3I3-F1
#
_cell.length_a   1.000
_cell.length_b   1.000
_cell.length_c   1.000
_cell.angle_alpha   90.00
_cell.angle_beta   90.00
_cell.angle_gamma   90.00
#
_symmetry.space_group_name_H-M   'P 1'
#
loop_
_entity.id
_entity.type
_entity.pdbx_description
1 polymer ?
#
loop_
_entity_poly.entity_id
_entity_poly.type
_entity_poly.pdbx_seq_one_letter_code
_entity_poly.pdbx_strand_id
1 'polypeptide(L)'
;MTMLPFFKAPTRRLKRLARKSSKWPIGYAIIAGVLLTRSLGLFTSLELQTLDFLLQNRFSEETDEAIVIVLFERNTLLINQNDHTELTEQRIAELLKIVLSADPAVVGLNIFLDDQSNAPGREQLVELFKSHPNLIGVQKVLPPRTIDPPKELSEAIIAQQFGMNDAPTDQDGRIRRTFLGSYLDDRDGIPDNNPFKFSFSFKLAEAYLETQGYGLENHPRQPDIPVFKLEDTESFIKIPILKLHSGGYHRETNISDIQSLLNFRSGSSTFQIINAFELFSRSLEPSFLEGKVVIVGQTDSDFPRFLPVTASSGLIQGEIDEDAIIPRMGIVGAELEAHSASQLINAVVDGRPLLHTLPPSAEILLIIGAGLTGICVSLSVGTSARGAIALLACTVLGFLFCYWCIVQFGLWLPVTPMAICLPLAGITYLGFNYRSQRRALLTQRAKLRQANVLEAERRKAIERAFSAIHAGPLQRLSRLLRSAKDGNLQQDHIVQELESLNKEIRGVGERLRQEAIGDVYFFYSEGDIKLDLTHPMHEVLYEVYSLAVQRKLPGFETVKVRAVAIEPFNCKTLNLDIKRQLCWFLEESLQNIGKHAIGTTRIQVSGKHLDEFYSLKIEDNGPGIQSSHLGEGTQSFYRLETLLRGKFARFSKPNGGTVCELSWPSSFNTS
;
A
#
# COMPACT_ATOMS: atom_id res chain seq x y z
N MET A 1 -30.68 8.00 32.69
CA MET A 1 -31.22 8.82 31.58
C MET A 1 -30.15 9.83 31.16
N THR A 2 -29.22 9.42 30.30
CA THR A 2 -28.24 10.27 29.58
C THR A 2 -27.41 9.37 28.66
N MET A 3 -27.91 9.13 27.45
CA MET A 3 -27.19 8.44 26.37
C MET A 3 -26.31 9.43 25.60
N LEU A 4 -25.05 9.06 25.38
CA LEU A 4 -24.11 9.72 24.48
C LEU A 4 -24.61 9.77 23.02
N PRO A 5 -24.42 10.86 22.27
CA PRO A 5 -24.71 10.91 20.84
C PRO A 5 -23.44 10.54 20.05
N PHE A 6 -23.07 9.25 19.98
CA PHE A 6 -21.90 8.79 19.19
C PHE A 6 -22.23 8.08 17.86
N PHE A 7 -23.50 8.03 17.45
CA PHE A 7 -23.90 7.48 16.16
C PHE A 7 -24.64 8.50 15.29
N LYS A 8 -23.89 9.43 14.67
CA LYS A 8 -24.36 10.16 13.48
C LYS A 8 -23.53 9.79 12.24
N ALA A 9 -23.97 8.69 11.62
CA ALA A 9 -23.95 8.34 10.19
C ALA A 9 -22.69 8.62 9.32
N PRO A 10 -22.02 7.58 8.78
CA PRO A 10 -21.02 7.73 7.71
C PRO A 10 -21.65 7.77 6.30
N THR A 11 -22.88 8.26 6.13
CA THR A 11 -23.67 7.93 4.92
C THR A 11 -23.52 8.92 3.75
N ARG A 12 -23.14 10.20 3.99
CA ARG A 12 -23.03 11.18 2.88
C ARG A 12 -21.69 11.14 2.12
N ARG A 13 -20.56 10.85 2.79
CA ARG A 13 -19.26 10.67 2.11
C ARG A 13 -19.21 9.36 1.32
N LEU A 14 -19.67 8.24 1.90
CA LEU A 14 -19.76 6.95 1.22
C LEU A 14 -20.73 6.99 0.01
N LYS A 15 -21.92 7.60 0.13
CA LYS A 15 -22.85 7.73 -1.00
C LYS A 15 -22.30 8.63 -2.12
N ARG A 16 -21.49 9.65 -1.80
CA ARG A 16 -20.85 10.53 -2.79
C ARG A 16 -19.64 9.86 -3.46
N LEU A 17 -18.96 8.94 -2.76
CA LEU A 17 -17.90 8.08 -3.30
C LEU A 17 -18.45 6.96 -4.20
N ALA A 18 -19.58 6.36 -3.83
CA ALA A 18 -20.27 5.33 -4.62
C ALA A 18 -20.83 5.88 -5.94
N ARG A 19 -21.36 7.11 -5.96
CA ARG A 19 -22.01 7.70 -7.15
C ARG A 19 -21.09 8.41 -8.16
N LYS A 20 -19.78 8.56 -7.90
CA LYS A 20 -18.91 9.42 -8.75
C LYS A 20 -17.62 8.81 -9.30
N SER A 21 -17.31 7.55 -9.02
CA SER A 21 -16.10 6.94 -9.58
C SER A 21 -16.44 6.04 -10.77
N SER A 22 -16.17 6.48 -11.99
CA SER A 22 -16.13 5.63 -13.20
C SER A 22 -15.08 4.49 -13.13
N LYS A 23 -14.53 4.20 -11.95
CA LYS A 23 -13.24 3.52 -11.73
C LYS A 23 -13.30 2.36 -10.75
N TRP A 24 -14.51 1.98 -10.31
CA TRP A 24 -14.76 0.71 -9.62
C TRP A 24 -14.36 -0.56 -10.41
N PRO A 25 -14.37 -0.60 -11.76
CA PRO A 25 -14.10 -1.85 -12.49
C PRO A 25 -12.72 -2.47 -12.19
N ILE A 26 -11.70 -1.65 -11.95
CA ILE A 26 -10.32 -2.16 -11.75
C ILE A 26 -10.17 -2.85 -10.39
N GLY A 27 -10.79 -2.30 -9.34
CA GLY A 27 -10.78 -2.94 -8.02
C GLY A 27 -11.55 -4.26 -8.04
N TYR A 28 -12.71 -4.29 -8.70
CA TYR A 28 -13.46 -5.52 -8.91
C TYR A 28 -12.70 -6.53 -9.78
N ALA A 29 -11.97 -6.07 -10.79
CA ALA A 29 -11.13 -6.95 -11.61
C ALA A 29 -10.00 -7.60 -10.79
N ILE A 30 -9.38 -6.89 -9.84
CA ILE A 30 -8.40 -7.46 -8.91
C ILE A 30 -9.04 -8.53 -8.03
N ILE A 31 -10.19 -8.22 -7.41
CA ILE A 31 -10.90 -9.18 -6.56
C ILE A 31 -11.27 -10.44 -7.36
N ALA A 32 -11.84 -10.26 -8.56
CA ALA A 32 -12.17 -11.35 -9.46
C ALA A 32 -10.93 -12.15 -9.89
N GLY A 33 -9.81 -11.47 -10.15
CA GLY A 33 -8.53 -12.10 -10.46
C GLY A 33 -8.01 -12.97 -9.32
N VAL A 34 -8.01 -12.46 -8.09
CA VAL A 34 -7.62 -13.23 -6.89
C VAL A 34 -8.52 -14.45 -6.69
N LEU A 35 -9.85 -14.29 -6.84
CA LEU A 35 -10.79 -15.39 -6.75
C LEU A 35 -10.54 -16.46 -7.82
N LEU A 36 -10.29 -16.03 -9.07
CA LEU A 36 -9.96 -16.94 -10.17
C LEU A 36 -8.64 -17.69 -9.91
N THR A 37 -7.61 -16.98 -9.45
CA THR A 37 -6.33 -17.58 -9.06
C THR A 37 -6.49 -18.61 -7.95
N ARG A 38 -7.32 -18.32 -6.92
CA ARG A 38 -7.66 -19.28 -5.86
C ARG A 38 -8.42 -20.49 -6.41
N SER A 39 -9.44 -20.28 -7.25
CA SER A 39 -10.26 -21.38 -7.79
C SER A 39 -9.47 -22.31 -8.70
N LEU A 40 -8.40 -21.82 -9.34
CA LEU A 40 -7.45 -22.63 -10.11
C LEU A 40 -6.43 -23.37 -9.22
N GLY A 41 -6.49 -23.18 -7.89
CA GLY A 41 -5.59 -23.81 -6.93
C GLY A 41 -4.17 -23.24 -6.90
N LEU A 42 -3.93 -22.08 -7.50
CA LEU A 42 -2.59 -21.47 -7.55
C LEU A 42 -2.12 -20.95 -6.18
N PHE A 43 -3.03 -20.78 -5.22
CA PHE A 43 -2.69 -20.40 -3.84
C PHE A 43 -2.59 -21.58 -2.87
N THR A 44 -2.92 -22.81 -3.28
CA THR A 44 -2.96 -23.99 -2.40
C THR A 44 -1.69 -24.14 -1.56
N SER A 45 -0.51 -24.12 -2.18
CA SER A 45 0.75 -24.27 -1.46
C SER A 45 0.98 -23.15 -0.42
N LEU A 46 0.63 -21.90 -0.74
CA LEU A 46 0.79 -20.78 0.18
C LEU A 46 -0.21 -20.85 1.33
N GLU A 47 -1.43 -21.32 1.08
CA GLU A 47 -2.45 -21.48 2.11
C GLU A 47 -2.10 -22.59 3.10
N LEU A 48 -1.61 -23.72 2.61
CA LEU A 48 -1.13 -24.82 3.45
C LEU A 48 0.12 -24.42 4.26
N GLN A 49 1.05 -23.68 3.66
CA GLN A 49 2.18 -23.10 4.40
C GLN A 49 1.73 -22.10 5.47
N THR A 50 0.69 -21.31 5.18
CA THR A 50 0.13 -20.37 6.15
C THR A 50 -0.57 -21.12 7.28
N LEU A 51 -1.29 -22.21 7.00
CA LEU A 51 -1.84 -23.10 8.02
C LEU A 51 -0.74 -23.65 8.93
N ASP A 52 0.32 -24.21 8.34
CA ASP A 52 1.47 -24.74 9.08
C ASP A 52 2.09 -23.67 9.98
N PHE A 53 2.31 -22.46 9.45
CA PHE A 53 2.85 -21.34 10.21
C PHE A 53 1.95 -20.95 11.39
N LEU A 54 0.63 -20.87 11.19
CA LEU A 54 -0.30 -20.51 12.25
C LEU A 54 -0.34 -21.56 13.36
N LEU A 55 -0.30 -22.85 13.00
CA LEU A 55 -0.30 -23.95 13.96
C LEU A 55 1.03 -24.06 14.73
N GLN A 56 2.16 -23.78 14.08
CA GLN A 56 3.49 -23.79 14.69
C GLN A 56 3.70 -22.68 15.71
N ASN A 57 3.05 -21.52 15.53
CA ASN A 57 3.20 -20.36 16.40
C ASN A 57 2.16 -20.33 17.53
N ARG A 58 1.53 -21.46 17.87
CA ARG A 58 0.63 -21.54 19.03
C ARG A 58 1.43 -21.63 20.32
N PHE A 59 0.77 -21.28 21.42
CA PHE A 59 1.33 -21.53 22.75
C PHE A 59 1.38 -23.03 22.99
N SER A 60 2.42 -23.48 23.69
CA SER A 60 2.54 -24.87 24.13
C SER A 60 1.32 -25.27 24.96
N GLU A 61 0.77 -26.42 24.63
CA GLU A 61 -0.29 -27.10 25.36
C GLU A 61 0.33 -28.01 26.43
N GLU A 62 -0.42 -28.30 27.47
CA GLU A 62 -0.03 -29.27 28.51
C GLU A 62 0.02 -30.68 27.92
N THR A 63 0.86 -31.53 28.52
CA THR A 63 0.97 -32.96 28.16
C THR A 63 -0.39 -33.63 28.27
N ASP A 64 -0.75 -34.45 27.29
CA ASP A 64 -1.97 -35.25 27.37
C ASP A 64 -1.81 -36.37 28.39
N GLU A 65 -2.56 -36.30 29.50
CA GLU A 65 -2.50 -37.29 30.56
C GLU A 65 -3.29 -38.57 30.25
N ALA A 66 -4.22 -38.51 29.28
CA ALA A 66 -5.08 -39.65 28.91
C ALA A 66 -4.36 -40.64 27.97
N ILE A 67 -3.28 -40.23 27.30
CA ILE A 67 -2.56 -41.05 26.32
C ILE A 67 -1.10 -41.24 26.73
N VAL A 68 -0.68 -42.51 26.77
CA VAL A 68 0.73 -42.90 26.97
C VAL A 68 1.21 -43.67 25.75
N ILE A 69 2.43 -43.38 25.30
CA ILE A 69 3.06 -44.08 24.18
C ILE A 69 4.17 -44.98 24.73
N VAL A 70 4.15 -46.27 24.39
CA VAL A 70 5.19 -47.24 24.73
C VAL A 70 5.89 -47.67 23.44
N LEU A 71 7.19 -47.42 23.32
CA LEU A 71 7.94 -47.66 22.10
C LEU A 71 8.98 -48.76 22.24
N PHE A 72 9.01 -49.68 21.27
CA PHE A 72 10.16 -50.53 21.02
C PHE A 72 11.23 -49.74 20.26
N GLU A 73 12.38 -49.51 20.88
CA GLU A 73 13.55 -48.90 20.23
C GLU A 73 14.34 -49.93 19.42
N ARG A 74 14.67 -49.60 18.16
CA ARG A 74 15.45 -50.49 17.27
C ARG A 74 16.93 -50.60 17.70
N ASN A 75 17.50 -49.56 18.33
CA ASN A 75 18.93 -49.52 18.70
C ASN A 75 19.25 -50.22 20.03
N THR A 76 18.32 -50.29 20.98
CA THR A 76 18.51 -51.05 22.25
C THR A 76 18.50 -52.56 22.04
N LEU A 77 18.02 -53.05 20.89
CA LEU A 77 18.13 -54.45 20.47
C LEU A 77 19.58 -54.84 20.09
N LEU A 78 20.52 -53.90 20.07
CA LEU A 78 21.91 -54.11 19.67
C LEU A 78 22.92 -54.06 20.85
N ILE A 79 22.45 -53.84 22.09
CA ILE A 79 23.35 -53.65 23.25
C ILE A 79 23.93 -54.99 23.75
N ASN A 80 23.28 -56.12 23.45
CA ASN A 80 23.88 -57.43 23.64
C ASN A 80 24.47 -57.91 22.31
N GLN A 81 25.80 -57.90 22.19
CA GLN A 81 26.56 -58.26 20.98
C GLN A 81 26.34 -59.70 20.44
N ASN A 82 25.45 -60.49 21.04
CA ASN A 82 25.10 -61.84 20.62
C ASN A 82 23.60 -62.06 20.35
N ASP A 83 22.77 -61.03 20.48
CA ASP A 83 21.33 -61.19 20.34
C ASP A 83 20.76 -60.03 19.51
N HIS A 84 20.91 -60.14 18.19
CA HIS A 84 20.10 -59.39 17.23
C HIS A 84 18.65 -59.84 17.37
N THR A 85 18.00 -59.51 18.49
CA THR A 85 16.60 -59.88 18.72
C THR A 85 15.76 -58.97 17.84
N GLU A 86 15.48 -59.40 16.62
CA GLU A 86 14.38 -58.88 15.83
C GLU A 86 13.12 -58.79 16.71
N LEU A 87 12.30 -57.76 16.52
CA LEU A 87 11.04 -57.62 17.25
C LEU A 87 10.12 -58.80 16.89
N THR A 88 10.06 -59.81 17.76
CA THR A 88 9.21 -60.99 17.58
C THR A 88 7.81 -60.77 18.16
N GLU A 89 6.82 -61.46 17.61
CA GLU A 89 5.46 -61.49 18.14
C GLU A 89 5.40 -61.94 19.60
N GLN A 90 6.33 -62.82 20.01
CA GLN A 90 6.47 -63.23 21.40
C GLN A 90 6.78 -62.04 22.33
N ARG A 91 7.74 -61.18 21.96
CA ARG A 91 8.08 -60.00 22.79
C ARG A 91 6.94 -59.00 22.83
N ILE A 92 6.21 -58.84 21.72
CA ILE A 92 5.00 -58.01 21.68
C ILE A 92 3.96 -58.58 22.66
N ALA A 93 3.71 -59.90 22.64
CA ALA A 93 2.76 -60.54 23.55
C ALA A 93 3.17 -60.40 25.02
N GLU A 94 4.47 -60.52 25.34
CA GLU A 94 5.00 -60.33 26.69
C GLU A 94 4.80 -58.89 27.17
N LEU A 95 5.07 -57.89 26.33
CA LEU A 95 4.82 -56.49 26.68
C LEU A 95 3.33 -56.22 26.88
N LEU A 96 2.48 -56.71 25.97
CA LEU A 96 1.03 -56.53 26.07
C LEU A 96 0.47 -57.13 27.36
N LYS A 97 0.97 -58.30 27.81
CA LYS A 97 0.60 -58.87 29.11
C LYS A 97 0.95 -57.93 30.28
N ILE A 98 2.12 -57.28 30.24
CA ILE A 98 2.52 -56.30 31.26
C ILE A 98 1.59 -55.08 31.23
N VAL A 99 1.36 -54.52 30.04
CA VAL A 99 0.50 -53.34 29.85
C VAL A 99 -0.94 -53.63 30.27
N LEU A 100 -1.53 -54.74 29.82
CA LEU A 100 -2.91 -55.13 30.15
C LEU A 100 -3.07 -55.45 31.65
N SER A 101 -2.01 -55.90 32.34
CA SER A 101 -2.07 -56.14 33.79
C SER A 101 -2.25 -54.89 34.64
N ALA A 102 -2.05 -53.70 34.06
CA ALA A 102 -2.23 -52.40 34.70
C ALA A 102 -3.65 -51.84 34.56
N ASP A 103 -4.58 -52.59 33.96
CA ASP A 103 -5.96 -52.17 33.69
C ASP A 103 -6.09 -50.83 32.92
N PRO A 104 -5.45 -50.69 31.74
CA PRO A 104 -5.64 -49.53 30.88
C PRO A 104 -7.05 -49.50 30.31
N ALA A 105 -7.59 -48.30 30.07
CA ALA A 105 -8.90 -48.15 29.44
C ALA A 105 -8.91 -48.76 28.03
N VAL A 106 -7.87 -48.50 27.23
CA VAL A 106 -7.72 -49.05 25.87
C VAL A 106 -6.24 -49.27 25.58
N VAL A 107 -5.90 -50.38 24.92
CA VAL A 107 -4.54 -50.65 24.43
C VAL A 107 -4.53 -50.68 22.91
N GLY A 108 -3.75 -49.81 22.28
CA GLY A 108 -3.53 -49.79 20.84
C GLY A 108 -2.19 -50.42 20.47
N LEU A 109 -2.20 -51.51 19.72
CA LEU A 109 -1.02 -52.10 19.10
C LEU A 109 -0.81 -51.50 17.70
N ASN A 110 -0.01 -50.44 17.62
CA ASN A 110 0.42 -49.83 16.37
C ASN A 110 1.66 -50.52 15.78
N ILE A 111 1.55 -51.84 15.59
CA ILE A 111 2.58 -52.68 14.97
C ILE A 111 1.85 -53.65 14.04
N PHE A 112 2.26 -53.65 12.77
CA PHE A 112 1.71 -54.60 11.80
C PHE A 112 2.19 -56.02 12.15
N LEU A 113 1.24 -56.92 12.40
CA LEU A 113 1.52 -58.33 12.58
C LEU A 113 1.78 -58.96 11.21
N ASP A 114 2.88 -59.71 11.06
CA ASP A 114 3.29 -60.28 9.78
C ASP A 114 2.26 -61.31 9.28
N ASP A 115 2.16 -61.53 7.98
CA ASP A 115 1.28 -62.58 7.40
C ASP A 115 1.96 -63.96 7.35
N GLN A 116 3.18 -64.08 7.89
CA GLN A 116 3.87 -65.36 7.96
C GLN A 116 3.18 -66.30 8.95
N SER A 117 2.53 -67.33 8.41
CA SER A 117 2.02 -68.46 9.20
C SER A 117 3.18 -69.08 9.99
N ASN A 118 3.04 -69.16 11.32
CA ASN A 118 3.97 -69.71 12.31
C ASN A 118 5.03 -68.77 12.93
N ALA A 119 4.78 -67.46 13.00
CA ALA A 119 5.63 -66.57 13.80
C ALA A 119 5.66 -66.99 15.29
N PRO A 120 6.83 -67.04 15.95
CA PRO A 120 6.92 -67.39 17.37
C PRO A 120 6.19 -66.33 18.22
N GLY A 121 5.17 -66.77 18.96
CA GLY A 121 4.29 -65.90 19.76
C GLY A 121 2.91 -65.64 19.17
N ARG A 122 2.62 -66.08 17.94
CA ARG A 122 1.33 -65.88 17.26
C ARG A 122 0.13 -66.34 18.09
N GLU A 123 0.19 -67.56 18.63
CA GLU A 123 -0.89 -68.12 19.45
C GLU A 123 -1.18 -67.26 20.69
N GLN A 124 -0.13 -66.68 21.31
CA GLN A 124 -0.28 -65.82 22.48
C GLN A 124 -0.94 -64.49 22.12
N LEU A 125 -0.57 -63.88 20.99
CA LEU A 125 -1.21 -62.65 20.50
C LEU A 125 -2.68 -62.89 20.16
N VAL A 126 -2.97 -63.98 19.44
CA VAL A 126 -4.35 -64.35 19.08
C VAL A 126 -5.21 -64.54 20.34
N GLU A 127 -4.67 -65.19 21.37
CA GLU A 127 -5.36 -65.36 22.65
C GLU A 127 -5.56 -64.03 23.39
N LEU A 128 -4.59 -63.11 23.35
CA LEU A 128 -4.74 -61.77 23.92
C LEU A 128 -5.88 -60.99 23.26
N PHE A 129 -5.96 -60.98 21.92
CA PHE A 129 -7.07 -60.35 21.21
C PHE A 129 -8.42 -60.98 21.58
N LYS A 130 -8.51 -62.30 21.70
CA LYS A 130 -9.75 -63.00 22.10
C LYS A 130 -10.18 -62.69 23.53
N SER A 131 -9.23 -62.50 24.45
CA SER A 131 -9.49 -62.33 25.88
C SER A 131 -9.68 -60.87 26.31
N HIS A 132 -9.17 -59.91 25.54
CA HIS A 132 -9.17 -58.48 25.90
C HIS A 132 -9.84 -57.64 24.81
N PRO A 133 -11.14 -57.31 24.92
CA PRO A 133 -11.85 -56.54 23.90
C PRO A 133 -11.34 -55.08 23.77
N ASN A 134 -10.68 -54.56 24.81
CA ASN A 134 -10.04 -53.24 24.81
C ASN A 134 -8.65 -53.21 24.12
N LEU A 135 -8.19 -54.34 23.56
CA LEU A 135 -7.00 -54.40 22.73
C LEU A 135 -7.36 -54.13 21.26
N ILE A 136 -6.79 -53.09 20.68
CA ILE A 136 -7.03 -52.65 19.30
C ILE A 136 -5.74 -52.81 18.49
N GLY A 137 -5.80 -53.52 17.37
CA GLY A 137 -4.70 -53.69 16.43
C GLY A 137 -4.83 -52.83 15.17
N VAL A 138 -3.75 -52.78 14.39
CA VAL A 138 -3.70 -52.06 13.12
C VAL A 138 -3.82 -53.01 11.93
N GLN A 139 -4.43 -52.52 10.87
CA GLN A 139 -4.42 -53.12 9.53
C GLN A 139 -4.16 -52.02 8.50
N LYS A 140 -3.70 -52.40 7.30
CA LYS A 140 -3.50 -51.45 6.20
C LYS A 140 -4.39 -51.84 5.04
N VAL A 141 -5.31 -50.96 4.66
CA VAL A 141 -6.38 -51.30 3.72
C VAL A 141 -6.30 -50.56 2.39
N LEU A 142 -5.59 -49.44 2.34
CA LEU A 142 -5.45 -48.63 1.12
C LEU A 142 -4.19 -49.01 0.30
N PRO A 143 -4.24 -48.88 -1.04
CA PRO A 143 -3.07 -49.11 -1.90
C PRO A 143 -1.93 -48.10 -1.60
N PRO A 144 -0.66 -48.41 -1.95
CA PRO A 144 -0.21 -49.50 -2.82
C PRO A 144 0.07 -50.83 -2.10
N ARG A 145 0.10 -50.87 -0.76
CA ARG A 145 0.36 -52.08 0.02
C ARG A 145 -0.73 -52.25 1.07
N THR A 146 -1.43 -53.37 1.02
CA THR A 146 -2.36 -53.80 2.07
C THR A 146 -1.67 -54.77 3.02
N ILE A 147 -2.07 -54.76 4.29
CA ILE A 147 -1.59 -55.66 5.34
C ILE A 147 -2.81 -56.06 6.17
N ASP A 148 -3.17 -57.33 6.08
CA ASP A 148 -4.35 -57.86 6.76
C ASP A 148 -4.02 -58.28 8.20
N PRO A 149 -5.01 -58.30 9.11
CA PRO A 149 -4.88 -58.89 10.45
C PRO A 149 -4.51 -60.39 10.41
N PRO A 150 -4.06 -60.97 11.54
CA PRO A 150 -3.83 -62.41 11.65
C PRO A 150 -5.04 -63.25 11.20
N LYS A 151 -4.80 -64.18 10.26
CA LYS A 151 -5.84 -65.06 9.66
C LYS A 151 -6.53 -65.96 10.68
N GLU A 152 -5.92 -66.18 11.84
CA GLU A 152 -6.45 -67.00 12.93
C GLU A 152 -7.58 -66.31 13.73
N LEU A 153 -7.78 -65.00 13.53
CA LEU A 153 -8.83 -64.23 14.19
C LEU A 153 -10.15 -64.27 13.39
N SER A 154 -11.27 -64.30 14.11
CA SER A 154 -12.60 -64.25 13.48
C SER A 154 -12.89 -62.86 12.89
N GLU A 155 -13.73 -62.80 11.85
CA GLU A 155 -14.15 -61.53 11.24
C GLU A 155 -14.81 -60.57 12.25
N ALA A 156 -15.52 -61.10 13.25
CA ALA A 156 -16.15 -60.30 14.31
C ALA A 156 -15.10 -59.59 15.18
N ILE A 157 -14.05 -60.32 15.58
CA ILE A 157 -12.92 -59.74 16.32
C ILE A 157 -12.20 -58.70 15.46
N ILE A 158 -11.95 -59.00 14.19
CA ILE A 158 -11.32 -58.05 13.26
C ILE A 158 -12.17 -56.77 13.13
N ALA A 159 -13.49 -56.91 12.97
CA ALA A 159 -14.41 -55.79 12.84
C ALA A 159 -14.44 -54.90 14.07
N GLN A 160 -14.30 -55.45 15.29
CA GLN A 160 -14.31 -54.69 16.54
C GLN A 160 -12.92 -54.16 16.90
N GLN A 161 -11.89 -54.99 16.82
CA GLN A 161 -10.58 -54.72 17.39
C GLN A 161 -9.52 -54.28 16.37
N PHE A 162 -9.79 -54.20 15.06
CA PHE A 162 -8.78 -53.73 14.09
C PHE A 162 -9.22 -52.45 13.37
N GLY A 163 -8.34 -51.43 13.36
CA GLY A 163 -8.55 -50.16 12.68
C GLY A 163 -7.53 -49.92 11.57
N MET A 164 -7.91 -49.15 10.54
CA MET A 164 -6.96 -48.82 9.48
C MET A 164 -5.88 -47.86 9.98
N ASN A 165 -4.63 -48.16 9.65
CA ASN A 165 -3.46 -47.34 9.94
C ASN A 165 -2.86 -46.83 8.62
N ASP A 166 -3.72 -46.13 7.88
CA ASP A 166 -3.40 -45.44 6.64
C ASP A 166 -3.31 -43.94 6.94
N ALA A 167 -2.34 -43.26 6.35
CA ALA A 167 -2.13 -41.83 6.56
C ALA A 167 -2.27 -41.06 5.23
N PRO A 168 -3.17 -40.06 5.14
CA PRO A 168 -3.34 -39.30 3.92
C PRO A 168 -2.21 -38.26 3.79
N THR A 169 -1.38 -38.42 2.75
CA THR A 169 -0.28 -37.51 2.44
C THR A 169 -0.72 -36.45 1.42
N ASP A 170 -0.41 -35.19 1.69
CA ASP A 170 -0.63 -34.07 0.77
C ASP A 170 0.34 -34.12 -0.42
N GLN A 171 0.05 -33.38 -1.50
CA GLN A 171 0.90 -33.37 -2.71
C GLN A 171 2.32 -32.86 -2.43
N ASP A 172 2.52 -32.07 -1.38
CA ASP A 172 3.83 -31.59 -0.93
C ASP A 172 4.57 -32.58 0.00
N GLY A 173 4.03 -33.79 0.18
CA GLY A 173 4.64 -34.86 0.97
C GLY A 173 4.38 -34.77 2.47
N ARG A 174 3.62 -33.78 2.94
CA ARG A 174 3.37 -33.54 4.37
C ARG A 174 2.05 -34.18 4.82
N ILE A 175 1.96 -34.54 6.09
CA ILE A 175 0.73 -35.06 6.71
C ILE A 175 0.08 -33.93 7.52
N ARG A 176 -1.10 -33.50 7.09
CA ARG A 176 -1.95 -32.50 7.77
C ARG A 176 -3.36 -33.02 8.05
N ARG A 177 -3.64 -34.21 7.55
CA ARG A 177 -4.95 -34.84 7.51
C ARG A 177 -4.84 -36.19 8.20
N THR A 178 -5.96 -36.68 8.70
CA THR A 178 -6.11 -38.03 9.21
C THR A 178 -7.39 -38.65 8.66
N PHE A 179 -7.39 -39.96 8.43
CA PHE A 179 -8.61 -40.70 8.14
C PHE A 179 -9.39 -40.92 9.44
N LEU A 180 -10.70 -40.72 9.39
CA LEU A 180 -11.64 -41.21 10.41
C LEU A 180 -12.16 -42.60 10.02
N GLY A 181 -12.28 -42.84 8.71
CA GLY A 181 -12.55 -44.14 8.14
C GLY A 181 -12.64 -44.07 6.61
N SER A 182 -12.81 -45.23 5.99
CA SER A 182 -12.86 -45.38 4.54
C SER A 182 -13.79 -46.52 4.16
N TYR A 183 -14.46 -46.33 3.02
CA TYR A 183 -15.03 -47.45 2.27
C TYR A 183 -13.91 -48.10 1.45
N LEU A 184 -13.99 -49.41 1.22
CA LEU A 184 -13.02 -50.13 0.40
C LEU A 184 -13.50 -50.11 -1.05
N ASP A 185 -12.78 -49.43 -1.94
CA ASP A 185 -13.24 -49.24 -3.32
C ASP A 185 -13.42 -50.58 -4.08
N ASP A 186 -14.46 -50.62 -4.91
CA ASP A 186 -14.98 -51.78 -5.66
C ASP A 186 -13.95 -52.25 -6.71
N ARG A 187 -13.05 -53.15 -6.34
CA ARG A 187 -12.20 -53.87 -7.31
C ARG A 187 -13.01 -55.02 -7.90
N ASP A 188 -13.48 -54.82 -9.14
CA ASP A 188 -13.90 -55.86 -10.09
C ASP A 188 -14.70 -57.03 -9.48
N GLY A 189 -15.95 -56.76 -9.07
CA GLY A 189 -17.02 -57.75 -8.99
C GLY A 189 -17.28 -58.38 -7.61
N ILE A 190 -18.45 -58.01 -7.05
CA ILE A 190 -19.25 -58.59 -5.94
C ILE A 190 -19.06 -57.90 -4.57
N PRO A 191 -20.12 -57.59 -3.77
CA PRO A 191 -21.49 -57.11 -4.06
C PRO A 191 -21.80 -55.77 -3.32
N ASP A 192 -23.06 -55.31 -3.34
CA ASP A 192 -23.67 -54.08 -2.74
C ASP A 192 -23.38 -53.74 -1.24
N ASN A 193 -22.39 -54.37 -0.60
CA ASN A 193 -22.15 -54.30 0.85
C ASN A 193 -20.68 -53.95 1.16
N ASN A 194 -20.23 -52.78 0.70
CA ASN A 194 -18.89 -52.26 0.95
C ASN A 194 -18.67 -52.02 2.45
N PRO A 195 -17.79 -52.78 3.14
CA PRO A 195 -17.64 -52.66 4.57
C PRO A 195 -16.85 -51.38 4.90
N PHE A 196 -17.51 -50.43 5.56
CA PHE A 196 -16.86 -49.27 6.14
C PHE A 196 -15.87 -49.72 7.23
N LYS A 197 -14.66 -49.15 7.21
CA LYS A 197 -13.62 -49.42 8.21
C LYS A 197 -13.25 -48.10 8.89
N PHE A 198 -13.24 -48.08 10.22
CA PHE A 198 -12.72 -46.95 10.99
C PHE A 198 -11.19 -46.94 11.04
N SER A 199 -10.60 -45.75 11.22
CA SER A 199 -9.17 -45.64 11.51
C SER A 199 -8.81 -46.12 12.90
N PHE A 200 -7.55 -46.50 13.07
CA PHE A 200 -7.00 -46.97 14.32
C PHE A 200 -7.17 -45.93 15.43
N SER A 201 -6.73 -44.70 15.20
CA SER A 201 -6.95 -43.59 16.16
C SER A 201 -8.42 -43.30 16.44
N PHE A 202 -9.32 -43.46 15.47
CA PHE A 202 -10.76 -43.30 15.73
C PHE A 202 -11.28 -44.38 16.67
N LYS A 203 -10.92 -45.64 16.45
CA LYS A 203 -11.31 -46.75 17.33
C LYS A 203 -10.76 -46.63 18.74
N LEU A 204 -9.52 -46.16 18.89
CA LEU A 204 -8.94 -45.88 20.20
C LEU A 204 -9.76 -44.81 20.94
N ALA A 205 -10.11 -43.73 20.24
CA ALA A 205 -10.92 -42.66 20.80
C ALA A 205 -12.34 -43.14 21.15
N GLU A 206 -12.99 -43.89 20.26
CA GLU A 206 -14.32 -44.48 20.47
C GLU A 206 -14.34 -45.36 21.71
N ALA A 207 -13.44 -46.35 21.80
CA ALA A 207 -13.38 -47.26 22.92
C ALA A 207 -13.09 -46.53 24.24
N TYR A 208 -12.20 -45.53 24.24
CA TYR A 208 -11.91 -44.74 25.44
C TYR A 208 -13.12 -43.91 25.87
N LEU A 209 -13.75 -43.21 24.92
CA LEU A 209 -14.90 -42.35 25.17
C LEU A 209 -16.12 -43.15 25.65
N GLU A 210 -16.30 -44.38 25.19
CA GLU A 210 -17.34 -45.30 25.69
C GLU A 210 -17.13 -45.60 27.19
N THR A 211 -15.89 -45.80 27.65
CA THR A 211 -15.60 -45.95 29.10
C THR A 211 -15.93 -44.69 29.91
N GLN A 212 -15.99 -43.53 29.25
CA GLN A 212 -16.34 -42.24 29.85
C GLN A 212 -17.84 -41.90 29.68
N GLY A 213 -18.65 -42.81 29.14
CA GLY A 213 -20.10 -42.63 28.95
C GLY A 213 -20.51 -41.86 27.69
N TYR A 214 -19.60 -41.71 26.72
CA TYR A 214 -19.89 -41.08 25.43
C TYR A 214 -20.09 -42.15 24.35
N GLY A 215 -21.31 -42.22 23.81
CA GLY A 215 -21.66 -43.11 22.71
C GLY A 215 -21.41 -42.49 21.34
N LEU A 216 -21.02 -43.32 20.37
CA LEU A 216 -20.95 -42.95 18.96
C LEU A 216 -22.34 -43.06 18.32
N GLU A 217 -22.83 -41.96 17.75
CA GLU A 217 -24.08 -41.90 17.01
C GLU A 217 -23.89 -41.21 15.65
N ASN A 218 -24.88 -41.33 14.78
CA ASN A 218 -24.95 -40.56 13.54
C ASN A 218 -25.68 -39.24 13.75
N HIS A 219 -25.17 -38.15 13.17
CA HIS A 219 -25.77 -36.83 13.37
C HIS A 219 -27.25 -36.81 12.91
N PRO A 220 -28.20 -36.32 13.74
CA PRO A 220 -29.64 -36.46 13.48
C PRO A 220 -30.15 -35.88 12.15
N ARG A 221 -29.47 -34.84 11.63
CA ARG A 221 -29.80 -34.20 10.34
C ARG A 221 -28.83 -34.49 9.20
N GLN A 222 -27.72 -35.17 9.49
CA GLN A 222 -26.63 -35.42 8.53
C GLN A 222 -26.06 -36.80 8.83
N PRO A 223 -26.78 -37.88 8.51
CA PRO A 223 -26.48 -39.24 8.99
C PRO A 223 -25.05 -39.71 8.66
N ASP A 224 -24.44 -39.16 7.62
CA ASP A 224 -23.08 -39.48 7.18
C ASP A 224 -21.98 -38.87 8.08
N ILE A 225 -22.34 -38.15 9.15
CA ILE A 225 -21.40 -37.50 10.05
C ILE A 225 -21.44 -38.16 11.43
N PRO A 226 -20.31 -38.75 11.88
CA PRO A 226 -20.22 -39.29 13.23
C PRO A 226 -20.25 -38.16 14.26
N VAL A 227 -20.98 -38.40 15.35
CA VAL A 227 -21.04 -37.53 16.51
C VAL A 227 -20.86 -38.34 17.78
N PHE A 228 -20.13 -37.78 18.74
CA PHE A 228 -20.08 -38.32 20.10
C PHE A 228 -21.11 -37.59 20.95
N LYS A 229 -21.96 -38.36 21.63
CA LYS A 229 -23.03 -37.86 22.48
C LYS A 229 -22.88 -38.46 23.87
N LEU A 230 -22.96 -37.61 24.90
CA LEU A 230 -23.05 -38.09 26.27
C LEU A 230 -24.46 -38.66 26.51
N GLU A 231 -24.55 -39.87 27.05
CA GLU A 231 -25.79 -40.66 27.15
C GLU A 231 -27.03 -39.87 27.62
N ASP A 232 -26.85 -38.92 28.55
CA ASP A 232 -27.93 -38.15 29.17
C ASP A 232 -28.09 -36.69 28.67
N THR A 233 -27.46 -36.32 27.54
CA THR A 233 -27.54 -34.94 27.02
C THR A 233 -27.87 -34.85 25.55
N GLU A 234 -28.58 -33.79 25.15
CA GLU A 234 -28.83 -33.47 23.73
C GLU A 234 -27.61 -32.80 23.04
N SER A 235 -26.56 -32.49 23.80
CA SER A 235 -25.32 -31.94 23.25
C SER A 235 -24.47 -33.04 22.64
N PHE A 236 -24.00 -32.81 21.41
CA PHE A 236 -23.10 -33.71 20.72
C PHE A 236 -21.93 -32.92 20.12
N ILE A 237 -20.77 -33.57 20.04
CA ILE A 237 -19.59 -33.00 19.37
C ILE A 237 -19.56 -33.50 17.94
N LYS A 238 -19.53 -32.55 16.99
CA LYS A 238 -19.45 -32.84 15.56
C LYS A 238 -18.01 -32.85 15.09
N ILE A 239 -17.59 -33.94 14.47
CA ILE A 239 -16.27 -34.04 13.86
C ILE A 239 -16.30 -33.38 12.47
N PRO A 240 -15.39 -32.43 12.16
CA PRO A 240 -15.27 -31.87 10.82
C PRO A 240 -14.86 -32.94 9.81
N ILE A 241 -15.65 -33.06 8.74
CA ILE A 241 -15.26 -33.84 7.56
C ILE A 241 -14.69 -32.89 6.51
N LEU A 242 -13.47 -33.17 6.08
CA LEU A 242 -12.81 -32.46 5.00
C LEU A 242 -13.41 -32.89 3.65
N LYS A 243 -13.84 -31.91 2.85
CA LYS A 243 -14.37 -32.12 1.51
C LYS A 243 -13.43 -31.54 0.46
N LEU A 244 -13.59 -31.96 -0.79
CA LEU A 244 -12.91 -31.33 -1.92
C LEU A 244 -13.14 -29.80 -1.90
N HIS A 245 -12.08 -29.02 -2.15
CA HIS A 245 -12.10 -27.55 -2.09
C HIS A 245 -12.39 -26.93 -0.72
N SER A 246 -12.21 -27.68 0.37
CA SER A 246 -12.26 -27.13 1.73
C SER A 246 -11.01 -26.31 2.03
N GLY A 247 -11.16 -25.04 2.41
CA GLY A 247 -10.02 -24.19 2.73
C GLY A 247 -9.05 -24.06 1.54
N GLY A 248 -7.76 -24.26 1.78
CA GLY A 248 -6.71 -24.18 0.75
C GLY A 248 -6.63 -25.39 -0.20
N TYR A 249 -7.38 -26.47 0.04
CA TYR A 249 -7.29 -27.74 -0.69
C TYR A 249 -7.99 -27.72 -2.07
N HIS A 250 -7.50 -26.87 -2.96
CA HIS A 250 -8.04 -26.72 -4.32
C HIS A 250 -7.37 -27.62 -5.37
N ARG A 251 -6.17 -28.16 -5.11
CA ARG A 251 -5.42 -29.00 -6.07
C ARG A 251 -5.42 -30.49 -5.72
N GLU A 252 -5.75 -30.83 -4.49
CA GLU A 252 -5.67 -32.18 -3.95
C GLU A 252 -6.83 -33.01 -4.48
N THR A 253 -6.52 -33.97 -5.34
CA THR A 253 -7.48 -34.91 -5.94
C THR A 253 -7.65 -36.18 -5.12
N ASN A 254 -6.76 -36.43 -4.16
CA ASN A 254 -6.79 -37.60 -3.25
C ASN A 254 -7.52 -37.30 -1.93
N ILE A 255 -8.39 -36.29 -1.91
CA ILE A 255 -9.37 -36.12 -0.83
C ILE A 255 -10.52 -37.05 -1.14
N SER A 256 -10.34 -38.32 -0.79
CA SER A 256 -11.40 -39.32 -0.72
C SER A 256 -11.78 -39.56 0.74
N ASP A 257 -12.95 -40.15 0.96
CA ASP A 257 -13.33 -40.73 2.24
C ASP A 257 -13.41 -39.76 3.43
N ILE A 258 -13.82 -40.30 4.58
CA ILE A 258 -14.13 -39.56 5.79
C ILE A 258 -12.82 -39.13 6.45
N GLN A 259 -12.28 -37.98 6.02
CA GLN A 259 -11.03 -37.39 6.52
C GLN A 259 -11.31 -36.16 7.38
N SER A 260 -10.38 -35.83 8.30
CA SER A 260 -10.38 -34.56 9.04
C SER A 260 -9.01 -33.89 9.01
N LEU A 261 -8.97 -32.58 9.26
CA LEU A 261 -7.72 -31.86 9.50
C LEU A 261 -7.17 -32.24 10.87
N LEU A 262 -5.89 -32.57 10.93
CA LEU A 262 -5.22 -32.95 12.16
C LEU A 262 -4.79 -31.72 12.95
N ASN A 263 -5.35 -31.56 14.14
CA ASN A 263 -4.97 -30.49 15.06
C ASN A 263 -3.86 -30.93 16.02
N PHE A 264 -2.61 -30.97 15.53
CA PHE A 264 -1.44 -31.36 16.34
C PHE A 264 -1.36 -30.57 17.66
N ARG A 265 -1.08 -31.26 18.76
CA ARG A 265 -0.86 -30.64 20.07
C ARG A 265 0.45 -29.85 20.01
N SER A 266 0.46 -28.59 20.45
CA SER A 266 1.66 -27.76 20.43
C SER A 266 2.52 -28.00 21.67
N GLY A 267 3.85 -28.08 21.54
CA GLY A 267 4.78 -28.16 22.67
C GLY A 267 5.87 -29.21 22.51
N SER A 268 6.83 -29.18 23.42
CA SER A 268 7.97 -30.11 23.48
C SER A 268 7.72 -31.34 24.36
N SER A 269 6.53 -31.54 24.88
CA SER A 269 6.19 -32.72 25.69
C SER A 269 4.70 -32.99 25.56
N THR A 270 4.27 -33.39 24.37
CA THR A 270 2.86 -33.57 24.02
C THR A 270 2.27 -34.82 24.66
N PHE A 271 3.05 -35.91 24.74
CA PHE A 271 2.65 -37.19 25.35
C PHE A 271 3.76 -37.73 26.26
N GLN A 272 3.38 -38.55 27.23
CA GLN A 272 4.33 -39.37 27.96
C GLN A 272 4.80 -40.53 27.07
N ILE A 273 6.09 -40.55 26.73
CA ILE A 273 6.71 -41.59 25.90
C ILE A 273 7.64 -42.43 26.78
N ILE A 274 7.40 -43.75 26.80
CA ILE A 274 8.13 -44.72 27.62
C ILE A 274 8.82 -45.73 26.70
N ASN A 275 10.05 -46.12 27.04
CA ASN A 275 10.73 -47.19 26.34
C ASN A 275 10.19 -48.54 26.84
N ALA A 276 9.78 -49.43 25.93
CA ALA A 276 9.27 -50.76 26.26
C ALA A 276 10.23 -51.55 27.17
N PHE A 277 11.55 -51.34 27.04
CA PHE A 277 12.57 -51.98 27.87
C PHE A 277 12.45 -51.63 29.36
N GLU A 278 11.99 -50.42 29.69
CA GLU A 278 11.78 -50.00 31.07
C GLU A 278 10.67 -50.81 31.75
N LEU A 279 9.63 -51.18 31.00
CA LEU A 279 8.57 -52.07 31.47
C LEU A 279 9.04 -53.52 31.58
N PHE A 280 9.84 -54.01 30.62
CA PHE A 280 10.43 -55.35 30.70
C PHE A 280 11.39 -55.52 31.89
N SER A 281 12.24 -54.52 32.13
CA SER A 281 13.22 -54.53 33.21
C SER A 281 12.61 -54.25 34.59
N ARG A 282 11.29 -53.94 34.65
CA ARG A 282 10.57 -53.51 35.85
C ARG A 282 11.21 -52.30 36.53
N SER A 283 11.86 -51.44 35.77
CA SER A 283 12.39 -50.17 36.29
C SER A 283 11.27 -49.15 36.51
N LEU A 284 10.14 -49.31 35.81
CA LEU A 284 8.92 -48.53 35.94
C LEU A 284 7.74 -49.45 36.30
N GLU A 285 7.03 -49.14 37.37
CA GLU A 285 5.80 -49.86 37.71
C GLU A 285 4.67 -49.51 36.74
N PRO A 286 3.95 -50.49 36.15
CA PRO A 286 2.91 -50.22 35.16
C PRO A 286 1.67 -49.45 35.64
N SER A 287 1.53 -49.17 36.95
CA SER A 287 0.32 -48.55 37.54
C SER A 287 -0.05 -47.19 36.95
N PHE A 288 0.90 -46.43 36.38
CA PHE A 288 0.61 -45.16 35.71
C PHE A 288 -0.17 -45.31 34.39
N LEU A 289 -0.38 -46.55 33.91
CA LEU A 289 -1.15 -46.88 32.69
C LEU A 289 -2.65 -47.09 32.99
N GLU A 290 -3.03 -47.20 34.26
CA GLU A 290 -4.41 -47.46 34.70
C GLU A 290 -5.38 -46.41 34.14
N GLY A 291 -6.47 -46.88 33.52
CA GLY A 291 -7.52 -46.00 32.98
C GLY A 291 -7.09 -45.13 31.78
N LYS A 292 -5.90 -45.36 31.20
CA LYS A 292 -5.38 -44.57 30.06
C LYS A 292 -5.50 -45.31 28.73
N VAL A 293 -5.36 -44.55 27.64
CA VAL A 293 -5.10 -45.09 26.30
C VAL A 293 -3.60 -45.33 26.17
N VAL A 294 -3.21 -46.59 25.99
CA VAL A 294 -1.79 -46.98 25.85
C VAL A 294 -1.52 -47.38 24.41
N ILE A 295 -0.70 -46.62 23.70
CA ILE A 295 -0.32 -46.92 22.32
C ILE A 295 1.07 -47.57 22.31
N VAL A 296 1.10 -48.87 22.03
CA VAL A 296 2.32 -49.66 21.86
C VAL A 296 2.74 -49.60 20.40
N GLY A 297 3.95 -49.12 20.12
CA GLY A 297 4.48 -48.99 18.77
C GLY A 297 5.98 -49.29 18.69
N GLN A 298 6.55 -49.14 17.50
CA GLN A 298 7.99 -49.27 17.26
C GLN A 298 8.56 -47.98 16.67
N THR A 299 9.82 -47.67 16.94
CA THR A 299 10.52 -46.57 16.27
C THR A 299 10.76 -46.90 14.79
N ASP A 300 10.16 -46.14 13.89
CA ASP A 300 10.33 -46.33 12.44
C ASP A 300 11.64 -45.71 11.94
N SER A 301 12.54 -46.51 11.36
CA SER A 301 13.76 -46.00 10.69
C SER A 301 13.50 -45.51 9.27
N ASP A 302 12.39 -45.95 8.67
CA ASP A 302 12.15 -45.87 7.23
C ASP A 302 11.01 -44.88 6.86
N PHE A 303 10.38 -44.24 7.84
CA PHE A 303 9.35 -43.23 7.58
C PHE A 303 9.99 -42.00 6.92
N PRO A 304 9.42 -41.48 5.81
CA PRO A 304 10.03 -40.37 5.09
C PRO A 304 10.27 -39.16 6.01
N ARG A 305 11.52 -38.71 5.97
CA ARG A 305 12.20 -37.63 6.74
C ARG A 305 11.57 -36.23 6.63
N PHE A 306 10.32 -36.10 6.20
CA PHE A 306 9.68 -34.84 5.81
C PHE A 306 8.31 -34.65 6.44
N LEU A 307 8.23 -34.80 7.76
CA LEU A 307 7.14 -34.22 8.55
C LEU A 307 7.63 -32.89 9.12
N PRO A 308 7.15 -31.73 8.64
CA PRO A 308 7.46 -30.42 9.22
C PRO A 308 6.55 -30.24 10.43
N VAL A 309 6.79 -31.05 11.45
CA VAL A 309 6.04 -31.01 12.71
C VAL A 309 6.96 -30.52 13.81
N THR A 310 7.63 -29.41 13.53
CA THR A 310 8.40 -28.62 14.49
C THR A 310 7.56 -28.08 15.65
N ALA A 311 6.24 -28.23 15.62
CA ALA A 311 5.33 -27.77 16.67
C ALA A 311 4.98 -28.82 17.73
N SER A 312 5.16 -30.13 17.47
CA SER A 312 4.48 -31.16 18.27
C SER A 312 5.38 -32.21 18.92
N SER A 313 6.69 -32.20 18.65
CA SER A 313 7.55 -33.25 19.17
C SER A 313 8.61 -32.71 20.11
N GLY A 314 8.56 -33.18 21.36
CA GLY A 314 9.67 -33.12 22.29
C GLY A 314 10.95 -33.78 21.80
N LEU A 315 10.83 -34.64 20.80
CA LEU A 315 11.97 -35.26 20.16
C LEU A 315 12.79 -34.25 19.34
N ILE A 316 12.20 -33.13 18.91
CA ILE A 316 12.87 -32.15 18.04
C ILE A 316 13.68 -31.11 18.84
N GLN A 317 13.45 -30.98 20.16
CA GLN A 317 13.96 -29.86 20.95
C GLN A 317 14.88 -30.25 22.12
N GLY A 318 15.38 -31.49 22.14
CA GLY A 318 16.49 -31.88 23.00
C GLY A 318 17.79 -31.27 22.48
N GLU A 319 18.57 -30.64 23.37
CA GLU A 319 19.94 -30.22 23.10
C GLU A 319 20.74 -31.36 22.46
N ILE A 320 21.70 -30.98 21.62
CA ILE A 320 22.69 -31.88 21.02
C ILE A 320 23.51 -32.46 22.17
N ASP A 321 23.05 -33.56 22.73
CA ASP A 321 23.85 -34.41 23.61
C ASP A 321 24.72 -35.26 22.69
N GLU A 322 26.02 -34.95 22.62
CA GLU A 322 26.98 -35.62 21.73
C GLU A 322 27.09 -37.14 22.02
N ASP A 323 26.62 -37.58 23.18
CA ASP A 323 26.59 -38.99 23.61
C ASP A 323 25.22 -39.67 23.40
N ALA A 324 24.17 -38.93 23.00
CA ALA A 324 22.88 -39.53 22.67
C ALA A 324 22.90 -40.11 21.25
N ILE A 325 22.89 -41.44 21.16
CA ILE A 325 22.83 -42.22 19.91
C ILE A 325 21.45 -42.09 19.24
N ILE A 326 21.01 -40.89 18.83
CA ILE A 326 19.82 -40.73 17.97
C ILE A 326 19.95 -39.53 17.02
N PRO A 327 20.01 -39.72 15.69
CA PRO A 327 19.68 -38.67 14.73
C PRO A 327 18.16 -38.50 14.65
N ARG A 328 17.61 -37.50 15.36
CA ARG A 328 16.17 -37.24 15.53
C ARG A 328 15.57 -36.42 14.38
N MET A 329 14.81 -37.04 13.44
CA MET A 329 13.89 -36.36 12.52
C MET A 329 12.74 -37.28 12.06
N GLY A 330 11.54 -37.11 12.63
CA GLY A 330 10.27 -37.75 12.23
C GLY A 330 9.34 -38.04 13.43
N ILE A 331 8.02 -37.88 13.25
CA ILE A 331 7.02 -38.41 14.20
C ILE A 331 7.05 -39.94 14.08
N VAL A 332 7.11 -40.66 15.20
CA VAL A 332 6.92 -42.12 15.22
C VAL A 332 5.47 -42.41 14.85
N GLY A 333 5.15 -43.41 14.00
CA GLY A 333 3.75 -43.68 13.60
C GLY A 333 2.76 -43.71 14.77
N ALA A 334 3.19 -44.19 15.94
CA ALA A 334 2.42 -44.16 17.20
C ALA A 334 2.08 -42.75 17.72
N GLU A 335 2.98 -41.78 17.60
CA GLU A 335 2.75 -40.39 18.01
C GLU A 335 1.80 -39.66 17.03
N LEU A 336 1.79 -40.02 15.75
CA LEU A 336 0.79 -39.52 14.79
C LEU A 336 -0.62 -39.98 15.18
N GLU A 337 -0.76 -41.29 15.46
CA GLU A 337 -2.02 -41.87 15.92
C GLU A 337 -2.43 -41.33 17.30
N ALA A 338 -1.48 -41.06 18.19
CA ALA A 338 -1.72 -40.40 19.47
C ALA A 338 -2.31 -39.00 19.28
N HIS A 339 -1.75 -38.17 18.38
CA HIS A 339 -2.33 -36.86 18.06
C HIS A 339 -3.74 -36.97 17.47
N SER A 340 -3.97 -37.96 16.61
CA SER A 340 -5.27 -38.20 15.97
C SER A 340 -6.32 -38.67 16.98
N ALA A 341 -5.96 -39.55 17.92
CA ALA A 341 -6.86 -39.98 19.00
C ALA A 341 -7.08 -38.86 20.02
N SER A 342 -6.00 -38.18 20.44
CA SER A 342 -6.00 -37.05 21.39
C SER A 342 -6.96 -35.95 20.96
N GLN A 343 -6.94 -35.55 19.69
CA GLN A 343 -7.84 -34.49 19.22
C GLN A 343 -9.32 -34.89 19.32
N LEU A 344 -9.67 -36.18 19.14
CA LEU A 344 -11.05 -36.65 19.24
C LEU A 344 -11.46 -36.72 20.72
N ILE A 345 -10.63 -37.34 21.55
CA ILE A 345 -10.88 -37.48 23.00
C ILE A 345 -11.04 -36.10 23.64
N ASN A 346 -10.06 -35.22 23.48
CA ASN A 346 -10.07 -33.90 24.12
C ASN A 346 -11.11 -32.95 23.49
N ALA A 347 -11.54 -33.18 22.24
CA ALA A 347 -12.67 -32.42 21.68
C ALA A 347 -14.00 -32.78 22.37
N VAL A 348 -14.15 -34.04 22.80
CA VAL A 348 -15.35 -34.54 23.46
C VAL A 348 -15.34 -34.25 24.97
N VAL A 349 -14.21 -34.52 25.64
CA VAL A 349 -14.07 -34.39 27.10
C VAL A 349 -13.80 -32.93 27.50
N ASP A 350 -12.80 -32.29 26.88
CA ASP A 350 -12.29 -30.97 27.30
C ASP A 350 -12.77 -29.82 26.41
N GLY A 351 -13.53 -30.11 25.36
CA GLY A 351 -13.98 -29.12 24.38
C GLY A 351 -12.83 -28.52 23.55
N ARG A 352 -11.71 -29.23 23.39
CA ARG A 352 -10.59 -28.81 22.55
C ARG A 352 -11.07 -28.57 21.10
N PRO A 353 -10.81 -27.40 20.50
CA PRO A 353 -11.34 -27.09 19.18
C PRO A 353 -10.75 -28.00 18.10
N LEU A 354 -11.61 -28.55 17.25
CA LEU A 354 -11.21 -29.25 16.02
C LEU A 354 -10.97 -28.24 14.90
N LEU A 355 -10.16 -28.59 13.89
CA LEU A 355 -9.93 -27.69 12.76
C LEU A 355 -11.09 -27.75 11.76
N HIS A 356 -11.73 -26.61 11.51
CA HIS A 356 -12.84 -26.47 10.57
C HIS A 356 -12.56 -25.40 9.53
N THR A 357 -13.12 -25.57 8.34
CA THR A 357 -13.13 -24.57 7.27
C THR A 357 -14.52 -23.95 7.13
N LEU A 358 -14.59 -22.82 6.44
CA LEU A 358 -15.87 -22.23 6.06
C LEU A 358 -16.41 -22.89 4.79
N PRO A 359 -17.75 -22.86 4.58
CA PRO A 359 -18.31 -23.20 3.28
C PRO A 359 -17.69 -22.33 2.17
N PRO A 360 -17.47 -22.86 0.95
CA PRO A 360 -16.79 -22.11 -0.13
C PRO A 360 -17.41 -20.74 -0.42
N SER A 361 -18.74 -20.62 -0.32
CA SER A 361 -19.44 -19.34 -0.52
C SER A 361 -19.07 -18.28 0.54
N ALA A 362 -18.91 -18.69 1.80
CA ALA A 362 -18.52 -17.79 2.87
C ALA A 362 -17.05 -17.34 2.73
N GLU A 363 -16.16 -18.23 2.28
CA GLU A 363 -14.77 -17.87 1.97
C GLU A 363 -14.68 -16.84 0.84
N ILE A 364 -15.46 -17.02 -0.24
CA ILE A 364 -15.54 -16.06 -1.34
C ILE A 364 -16.01 -14.69 -0.83
N LEU A 365 -17.05 -14.66 0.02
CA LEU A 365 -17.55 -13.42 0.61
C LEU A 365 -16.49 -12.72 1.49
N LEU A 366 -15.70 -13.48 2.25
CA LEU A 366 -14.60 -12.93 3.04
C LEU A 366 -13.50 -12.33 2.15
N ILE A 367 -13.12 -12.99 1.06
CA ILE A 367 -12.11 -12.47 0.12
C ILE A 367 -12.61 -11.19 -0.58
N ILE A 368 -13.88 -11.15 -0.98
CA ILE A 368 -14.52 -9.94 -1.52
C ILE A 368 -14.51 -8.84 -0.46
N GLY A 369 -14.91 -9.16 0.77
CA GLY A 369 -14.92 -8.24 1.91
C GLY A 369 -13.55 -7.65 2.20
N ALA A 370 -12.48 -8.45 2.14
CA ALA A 370 -11.11 -8.02 2.31
C ALA A 370 -10.69 -7.02 1.22
N GLY A 371 -10.97 -7.32 -0.05
CA GLY A 371 -10.69 -6.42 -1.17
C GLY A 371 -11.47 -5.09 -1.09
N LEU A 372 -12.77 -5.16 -0.76
CA LEU A 372 -13.61 -3.97 -0.53
C LEU A 372 -13.10 -3.13 0.64
N THR A 373 -12.63 -3.76 1.71
CA THR A 373 -12.01 -3.08 2.85
C THR A 373 -10.77 -2.32 2.42
N GLY A 374 -9.88 -2.95 1.64
CA GLY A 374 -8.70 -2.28 1.06
C GLY A 374 -9.06 -1.05 0.23
N ILE A 375 -10.08 -1.15 -0.62
CA ILE A 375 -10.60 -0.01 -1.42
C ILE A 375 -11.15 1.10 -0.50
N CYS A 376 -11.92 0.75 0.53
CA CYS A 376 -12.51 1.70 1.46
C CYS A 376 -11.44 2.46 2.27
N VAL A 377 -10.40 1.76 2.72
CA VAL A 377 -9.26 2.36 3.44
C VAL A 377 -8.55 3.37 2.54
N SER A 378 -8.22 2.99 1.31
CA SER A 378 -7.56 3.87 0.32
C SER A 378 -8.39 5.09 -0.09
N LEU A 379 -9.70 4.99 0.02
CA LEU A 379 -10.63 6.09 -0.23
C LEU A 379 -10.78 7.05 0.94
N SER A 380 -10.62 6.54 2.16
CA SER A 380 -10.86 7.30 3.39
C SER A 380 -9.67 8.17 3.79
N VAL A 381 -8.46 7.81 3.36
CA VAL A 381 -7.23 8.50 3.73
C VAL A 381 -6.79 9.48 2.64
N GLY A 382 -6.57 10.74 3.04
CA GLY A 382 -6.31 11.86 2.11
C GLY A 382 -4.90 11.93 1.53
N THR A 383 -3.92 11.21 2.08
CA THR A 383 -2.52 11.22 1.59
C THR A 383 -2.02 9.81 1.28
N SER A 384 -1.12 9.68 0.31
CA SER A 384 -0.56 8.39 -0.14
C SER A 384 0.18 7.66 0.99
N ALA A 385 1.03 8.36 1.75
CA ALA A 385 1.80 7.75 2.84
C ALA A 385 0.90 7.22 3.96
N ARG A 386 -0.07 8.01 4.44
CA ARG A 386 -1.01 7.58 5.48
C ARG A 386 -1.90 6.44 4.99
N GLY A 387 -2.29 6.45 3.72
CA GLY A 387 -3.06 5.38 3.10
C GLY A 387 -2.29 4.06 3.08
N ALA A 388 -1.00 4.10 2.73
CA ALA A 388 -0.14 2.91 2.73
C ALA A 388 0.04 2.33 4.15
N ILE A 389 0.28 3.20 5.15
CA ILE A 389 0.37 2.78 6.55
C ILE A 389 -0.95 2.17 7.03
N ALA A 390 -2.09 2.79 6.70
CA ALA A 390 -3.40 2.28 7.08
C ALA A 390 -3.70 0.91 6.43
N LEU A 391 -3.32 0.72 5.16
CA LEU A 391 -3.44 -0.59 4.49
C LEU A 391 -2.58 -1.65 5.18
N LEU A 392 -1.32 -1.34 5.48
CA LEU A 392 -0.44 -2.26 6.20
C LEU A 392 -1.03 -2.63 7.56
N ALA A 393 -1.48 -1.65 8.34
CA ALA A 393 -2.11 -1.88 9.63
C ALA A 393 -3.37 -2.77 9.50
N CYS A 394 -4.24 -2.52 8.52
CA CYS A 394 -5.41 -3.36 8.28
C CYS A 394 -5.04 -4.79 7.87
N THR A 395 -4.01 -4.98 7.04
CA THR A 395 -3.54 -6.33 6.67
C THR A 395 -2.99 -7.08 7.89
N VAL A 396 -2.17 -6.43 8.72
CA VAL A 396 -1.62 -7.04 9.95
C VAL A 396 -2.72 -7.38 10.94
N LEU A 397 -3.67 -6.45 11.19
CA LEU A 397 -4.81 -6.72 12.07
C LEU A 397 -5.69 -7.85 11.53
N GLY A 398 -5.91 -7.92 10.21
CA GLY A 398 -6.63 -9.02 9.57
C GLY A 398 -5.93 -10.35 9.75
N PHE A 399 -4.60 -10.39 9.62
CA PHE A 399 -3.80 -11.59 9.88
C PHE A 399 -3.89 -12.03 11.34
N LEU A 400 -3.74 -11.11 12.30
CA LEU A 400 -3.87 -11.39 13.73
C LEU A 400 -5.28 -11.88 14.10
N PHE A 401 -6.32 -11.32 13.46
CA PHE A 401 -7.69 -11.81 13.62
C PHE A 401 -7.84 -13.26 13.12
N CYS A 402 -7.24 -13.60 11.98
CA CYS A 402 -7.25 -14.97 11.49
C CYS A 402 -6.50 -15.94 12.41
N TYR A 403 -5.35 -15.52 12.95
CA TYR A 403 -4.60 -16.28 13.94
C TYR A 403 -5.43 -16.50 15.22
N TRP A 404 -6.11 -15.47 15.72
CA TRP A 404 -7.01 -15.60 16.87
C TRP A 404 -8.15 -16.58 16.60
N CYS A 405 -8.77 -16.53 15.41
CA CYS A 405 -9.85 -17.45 15.03
C CYS A 405 -9.41 -18.93 15.01
N ILE A 406 -8.23 -19.23 14.48
CA ILE A 406 -7.73 -20.61 14.44
C ILE A 406 -7.33 -21.11 15.83
N VAL A 407 -6.76 -20.27 16.69
CA VAL A 407 -6.37 -20.65 18.06
C VAL A 407 -7.60 -20.88 18.94
N GLN A 408 -8.59 -20.00 18.88
CA GLN A 408 -9.75 -20.05 19.79
C GLN A 408 -10.86 -20.99 19.34
N PHE A 409 -11.08 -21.09 18.02
CA PHE A 409 -12.22 -21.82 17.47
C PHE A 409 -11.82 -22.93 16.51
N GLY A 410 -10.52 -23.14 16.26
CA GLY A 410 -10.06 -24.04 15.21
C GLY A 410 -10.48 -23.61 13.81
N LEU A 411 -10.91 -22.36 13.62
CA LEU A 411 -11.45 -21.88 12.35
C LEU A 411 -10.34 -21.44 11.41
N TRP A 412 -10.06 -22.25 10.39
CA TRP A 412 -9.11 -21.94 9.34
C TRP A 412 -9.75 -21.05 8.27
N LEU A 413 -9.35 -19.78 8.25
CA LEU A 413 -9.80 -18.76 7.31
C LEU A 413 -8.89 -18.66 6.06
N PRO A 414 -9.36 -18.09 4.93
CA PRO A 414 -8.57 -17.95 3.70
C PRO A 414 -7.54 -16.80 3.82
N VAL A 415 -6.55 -16.98 4.68
CA VAL A 415 -5.58 -15.94 5.07
C VAL A 415 -4.79 -15.42 3.87
N THR A 416 -4.22 -16.31 3.07
CA THR A 416 -3.37 -15.93 1.93
C THR A 416 -4.11 -15.06 0.91
N PRO A 417 -5.27 -15.43 0.33
CA PRO A 417 -5.94 -14.55 -0.61
C PRO A 417 -6.46 -13.28 0.05
N MET A 418 -6.87 -13.28 1.32
CA MET A 418 -7.24 -12.03 2.01
C MET A 418 -6.05 -11.07 2.15
N ALA A 419 -4.89 -11.61 2.56
CA ALA A 419 -3.64 -10.87 2.72
C ALA A 419 -3.06 -10.37 1.39
N ILE A 420 -3.43 -10.98 0.25
CA ILE A 420 -3.10 -10.47 -1.09
C ILE A 420 -4.15 -9.48 -1.57
N CYS A 421 -5.44 -9.83 -1.49
CA CYS A 421 -6.55 -9.08 -2.07
C CYS A 421 -6.68 -7.68 -1.46
N LEU A 422 -6.62 -7.57 -0.12
CA LEU A 422 -6.77 -6.31 0.60
C LEU A 422 -5.70 -5.28 0.19
N PRO A 423 -4.38 -5.55 0.35
CA PRO A 423 -3.36 -4.57 -0.02
C PRO A 423 -3.29 -4.36 -1.53
N LEU A 424 -3.48 -5.38 -2.37
CA LEU A 424 -3.41 -5.22 -3.82
C LEU A 424 -4.53 -4.30 -4.33
N ALA A 425 -5.77 -4.57 -3.95
CA ALA A 425 -6.91 -3.70 -4.31
C ALA A 425 -6.75 -2.29 -3.70
N GLY A 426 -6.25 -2.21 -2.47
CA GLY A 426 -5.98 -0.96 -1.77
C GLY A 426 -4.92 -0.09 -2.46
N ILE A 427 -3.73 -0.63 -2.74
CA ILE A 427 -2.59 0.08 -3.35
C ILE A 427 -2.97 0.59 -4.74
N THR A 428 -3.64 -0.23 -5.54
CA THR A 428 -4.12 0.18 -6.86
C THR A 428 -5.03 1.40 -6.74
N TYR A 429 -6.00 1.38 -5.83
CA TYR A 429 -6.89 2.52 -5.63
C TYR A 429 -6.17 3.76 -5.08
N LEU A 430 -5.22 3.56 -4.16
CA LEU A 430 -4.42 4.63 -3.58
C LEU A 430 -3.59 5.36 -4.65
N GLY A 431 -2.96 4.62 -5.56
CA GLY A 431 -2.22 5.18 -6.69
C GLY A 431 -3.12 5.97 -7.66
N PHE A 432 -4.32 5.46 -7.93
CA PHE A 432 -5.30 6.19 -8.75
C PHE A 432 -5.79 7.48 -8.07
N ASN A 433 -6.09 7.43 -6.77
CA ASN A 433 -6.52 8.59 -6.00
C ASN A 433 -5.42 9.66 -6.00
N TYR A 434 -4.18 9.27 -5.73
CA TYR A 434 -3.03 10.16 -5.75
C TYR A 434 -2.80 10.82 -7.11
N ARG A 435 -2.83 10.05 -8.21
CA ARG A 435 -2.72 10.60 -9.57
C ARG A 435 -3.86 11.56 -9.89
N SER A 436 -5.08 11.24 -9.47
CA SER A 436 -6.27 12.08 -9.68
C SER A 436 -6.16 13.41 -8.94
N GLN A 437 -5.78 13.39 -7.67
CA GLN A 437 -5.56 14.60 -6.86
C GLN A 437 -4.44 15.46 -7.43
N ARG A 438 -3.33 14.84 -7.85
CA ARG A 438 -2.21 15.57 -8.48
C ARG A 438 -2.64 16.26 -9.78
N ARG A 439 -3.43 15.59 -10.63
CA ARG A 439 -3.99 16.21 -11.84
C ARG A 439 -4.90 17.40 -11.51
N ALA A 440 -5.76 17.28 -10.51
CA ALA A 440 -6.64 18.37 -10.07
C ALA A 440 -5.84 19.57 -9.52
N LEU A 441 -4.78 19.31 -8.74
CA LEU A 441 -3.90 20.35 -8.23
C LEU A 441 -3.15 21.06 -9.36
N LEU A 442 -2.64 20.30 -10.34
CA LEU A 442 -1.94 20.86 -11.50
C LEU A 442 -2.85 21.74 -12.35
N THR A 443 -4.10 21.33 -12.59
CA THR A 443 -5.07 22.15 -13.33
C THR A 443 -5.46 23.41 -12.56
N GLN A 444 -5.60 23.33 -11.23
CA GLN A 444 -5.85 24.51 -10.40
C GLN A 444 -4.67 25.49 -10.43
N ARG A 445 -3.43 24.99 -10.32
CA ARG A 445 -2.21 25.81 -10.43
C ARG A 445 -2.07 26.45 -11.82
N ALA A 446 -2.39 25.71 -12.88
CA ALA A 446 -2.38 26.25 -14.24
C ALA A 446 -3.39 27.40 -14.41
N LYS A 447 -4.62 27.24 -13.90
CA LYS A 447 -5.64 28.30 -13.89
C LYS A 447 -5.20 29.53 -13.09
N LEU A 448 -4.61 29.34 -11.92
CA LEU A 448 -4.11 30.45 -11.10
C LEU A 448 -2.99 31.22 -11.81
N ARG A 449 -2.06 30.52 -12.47
CA ARG A 449 -1.00 31.17 -13.27
C ARG A 449 -1.58 32.00 -14.41
N GLN A 450 -2.56 31.48 -15.13
CA GLN A 450 -3.24 32.23 -16.20
C GLN A 450 -3.92 33.50 -15.67
N ALA A 451 -4.59 33.42 -14.52
CA ALA A 451 -5.21 34.58 -13.88
C ALA A 451 -4.18 35.66 -13.50
N ASN A 452 -3.07 35.25 -12.87
CA ASN A 452 -2.01 36.18 -12.47
C ASN A 452 -1.35 36.89 -13.67
N VAL A 453 -1.12 36.16 -14.78
CA VAL A 453 -0.57 36.75 -16.02
C VAL A 453 -1.53 37.79 -16.59
N LEU A 454 -2.83 37.46 -16.67
CA LEU A 454 -3.86 38.38 -17.14
C LEU A 454 -3.98 39.64 -16.27
N GLU A 455 -3.89 39.51 -14.94
CA GLU A 455 -3.90 40.65 -14.03
C GLU A 455 -2.69 41.57 -14.23
N ALA A 456 -1.50 41.00 -14.44
CA ALA A 456 -0.29 41.76 -14.72
C ALA A 456 -0.40 42.54 -16.04
N GLU A 457 -0.94 41.93 -17.10
CA GLU A 457 -1.20 42.60 -18.37
C GLU A 457 -2.20 43.75 -18.23
N ARG A 458 -3.29 43.54 -17.47
CA ARG A 458 -4.28 44.59 -17.19
C ARG A 458 -3.67 45.77 -16.44
N ARG A 459 -2.84 45.52 -15.43
CA ARG A 459 -2.13 46.59 -14.68
C ARG A 459 -1.26 47.43 -15.61
N LYS A 460 -0.46 46.78 -16.46
CA LYS A 460 0.37 47.48 -17.47
C LYS A 460 -0.46 48.32 -18.42
N ALA A 461 -1.60 47.80 -18.89
CA ALA A 461 -2.50 48.55 -19.77
C ALA A 461 -3.08 49.80 -19.08
N ILE A 462 -3.45 49.70 -17.80
CA ILE A 462 -3.95 50.84 -17.01
C ILE A 462 -2.86 51.91 -16.82
N GLU A 463 -1.63 51.51 -16.47
CA GLU A 463 -0.51 52.45 -16.30
C GLU A 463 -0.17 53.21 -17.59
N ARG A 464 -0.21 52.52 -18.75
CA ARG A 464 -0.03 53.16 -20.06
C ARG A 464 -1.13 54.18 -20.36
N ALA A 465 -2.38 53.82 -20.12
CA ALA A 465 -3.51 54.73 -20.32
C ALA A 465 -3.40 55.97 -19.43
N PHE A 466 -3.06 55.79 -18.15
CA PHE A 466 -2.87 56.89 -17.22
C PHE A 466 -1.78 57.86 -17.68
N SER A 467 -0.65 57.33 -18.12
CA SER A 467 0.51 58.12 -18.57
C SER A 467 0.18 58.95 -19.83
N ALA A 468 -0.49 58.36 -20.82
CA ALA A 468 -0.87 59.07 -22.06
C ALA A 468 -1.86 60.22 -21.81
N ILE A 469 -2.77 60.07 -20.83
CA ILE A 469 -3.72 61.13 -20.46
C ILE A 469 -3.02 62.28 -19.70
N HIS A 470 -2.04 61.98 -18.85
CA HIS A 470 -1.30 62.99 -18.10
C HIS A 470 -0.36 63.80 -18.99
N ALA A 471 0.42 63.13 -19.85
CA ALA A 471 1.47 63.78 -20.64
C ALA A 471 0.94 64.80 -21.67
N GLY A 472 -0.23 64.56 -22.27
CA GLY A 472 -0.80 65.45 -23.30
C GLY A 472 -1.95 66.32 -22.78
N PRO A 473 -3.19 65.79 -22.71
CA PRO A 473 -4.37 66.59 -22.42
C PRO A 473 -4.35 67.34 -21.08
N LEU A 474 -3.99 66.67 -19.99
CA LEU A 474 -4.01 67.28 -18.65
C LEU A 474 -2.98 68.40 -18.49
N GLN A 475 -1.81 68.27 -19.12
CA GLN A 475 -0.83 69.37 -19.15
C GLN A 475 -1.31 70.56 -19.97
N ARG A 476 -1.98 70.34 -21.12
CA ARG A 476 -2.53 71.42 -21.93
C ARG A 476 -3.68 72.13 -21.20
N LEU A 477 -4.56 71.38 -20.54
CA LEU A 477 -5.59 71.93 -19.66
C LEU A 477 -4.99 72.76 -18.53
N SER A 478 -3.93 72.27 -17.87
CA SER A 478 -3.25 73.00 -16.79
C SER A 478 -2.63 74.32 -17.27
N ARG A 479 -2.07 74.34 -18.49
CA ARG A 479 -1.57 75.57 -19.13
C ARG A 479 -2.70 76.56 -19.40
N LEU A 480 -3.81 76.11 -19.98
CA LEU A 480 -4.98 76.96 -20.23
C LEU A 480 -5.56 77.55 -18.94
N LEU A 481 -5.69 76.73 -17.89
CA LEU A 481 -6.16 77.19 -16.58
C LEU A 481 -5.24 78.24 -15.95
N ARG A 482 -3.91 78.10 -16.12
CA ARG A 482 -2.94 79.10 -15.63
C ARG A 482 -3.05 80.40 -16.42
N SER A 483 -3.05 80.32 -17.76
CA SER A 483 -3.18 81.49 -18.63
C SER A 483 -4.52 82.23 -18.46
N ALA A 484 -5.60 81.53 -18.13
CA ALA A 484 -6.89 82.13 -17.81
C ALA A 484 -6.89 82.87 -16.46
N LYS A 485 -6.15 82.37 -15.47
CA LYS A 485 -6.01 83.03 -14.16
C LYS A 485 -5.12 84.28 -14.20
N ASP A 486 -4.15 84.31 -15.11
CA ASP A 486 -3.21 85.43 -15.27
C ASP A 486 -3.82 86.63 -16.06
N GLY A 487 -5.12 86.56 -16.39
CA GLY A 487 -5.90 87.70 -16.91
C GLY A 487 -5.67 88.06 -18.38
N ASN A 488 -4.99 87.21 -19.16
CA ASN A 488 -4.53 87.56 -20.50
C ASN A 488 -5.01 86.56 -21.57
N LEU A 489 -6.31 86.49 -21.85
CA LEU A 489 -6.82 85.64 -22.93
C LEU A 489 -8.06 86.25 -23.63
N GLN A 490 -8.02 86.29 -24.96
CA GLN A 490 -9.20 86.54 -25.81
C GLN A 490 -10.09 85.28 -25.87
N GLN A 491 -11.41 85.47 -25.84
CA GLN A 491 -12.39 84.38 -25.75
C GLN A 491 -12.27 83.36 -26.91
N ASP A 492 -11.96 83.81 -28.12
CA ASP A 492 -11.81 82.94 -29.29
C ASP A 492 -10.60 81.99 -29.18
N HIS A 493 -9.50 82.43 -28.56
CA HIS A 493 -8.33 81.59 -28.33
C HIS A 493 -8.63 80.47 -27.31
N ILE A 494 -9.44 80.75 -26.29
CA ILE A 494 -9.86 79.76 -25.30
C ILE A 494 -10.70 78.67 -25.97
N VAL A 495 -11.65 79.06 -26.83
CA VAL A 495 -12.50 78.11 -27.56
C VAL A 495 -11.66 77.20 -28.46
N GLN A 496 -10.72 77.76 -29.25
CA GLN A 496 -9.85 76.97 -30.12
C GLN A 496 -8.96 75.98 -29.36
N GLU A 497 -8.40 76.38 -28.22
CA GLU A 497 -7.57 75.50 -27.40
C GLU A 497 -8.40 74.41 -26.70
N LEU A 498 -9.63 74.70 -26.28
CA LEU A 498 -10.56 73.71 -25.75
C LEU A 498 -11.03 72.72 -26.83
N GLU A 499 -11.25 73.18 -28.08
CA GLU A 499 -11.55 72.31 -29.21
C GLU A 499 -10.38 71.39 -29.57
N SER A 500 -9.16 71.94 -29.58
CA SER A 500 -7.92 71.18 -29.79
C SER A 500 -7.71 70.13 -28.68
N LEU A 501 -7.92 70.52 -27.42
CA LEU A 501 -7.87 69.62 -26.26
C LEU A 501 -8.92 68.50 -26.37
N ASN A 502 -10.15 68.83 -26.77
CA ASN A 502 -11.21 67.83 -26.96
C ASN A 502 -10.85 66.82 -28.07
N LYS A 503 -10.27 67.28 -29.18
CA LYS A 503 -9.77 66.40 -30.24
C LYS A 503 -8.62 65.53 -29.76
N GLU A 504 -7.71 66.09 -28.96
CA GLU A 504 -6.57 65.37 -28.38
C GLU A 504 -7.03 64.25 -27.44
N ILE A 505 -7.97 64.55 -26.52
CA ILE A 505 -8.59 63.58 -25.60
C ILE A 505 -9.27 62.45 -26.37
N ARG A 506 -10.05 62.79 -27.40
CA ARG A 506 -10.69 61.79 -28.27
C ARG A 506 -9.66 60.91 -29.00
N GLY A 507 -8.49 61.45 -29.33
CA GLY A 507 -7.40 60.72 -29.97
C GLY A 507 -6.53 59.86 -29.04
N VAL A 508 -6.61 60.01 -27.70
CA VAL A 508 -5.79 59.21 -26.77
C VAL A 508 -6.14 57.72 -26.83
N GLY A 509 -7.44 57.38 -26.90
CA GLY A 509 -7.88 55.98 -26.95
C GLY A 509 -7.36 55.22 -28.17
N GLU A 510 -7.38 55.85 -29.34
CA GLU A 510 -6.92 55.23 -30.59
C GLU A 510 -5.39 55.11 -30.64
N ARG A 511 -4.67 56.08 -30.05
CA ARG A 511 -3.20 56.02 -29.91
C ARG A 511 -2.74 54.92 -28.96
N LEU A 512 -3.38 54.80 -27.78
CA LEU A 512 -3.12 53.71 -26.84
C LEU A 512 -3.38 52.33 -27.47
N ARG A 513 -4.42 52.23 -28.29
CA ARG A 513 -4.72 51.01 -29.05
C ARG A 513 -3.63 50.69 -30.08
N GLN A 514 -3.12 51.69 -30.79
CA GLN A 514 -2.06 51.51 -31.79
C GLN A 514 -0.70 51.22 -31.13
N GLU A 515 -0.35 51.83 -30.00
CA GLU A 515 0.87 51.52 -29.24
C GLU A 515 0.83 50.14 -28.55
N ALA A 516 -0.38 49.66 -28.21
CA ALA A 516 -0.57 48.31 -27.68
C ALA A 516 -0.39 47.21 -28.75
N ILE A 517 -0.53 47.56 -30.03
CA ILE A 517 -0.55 46.60 -31.15
C ILE A 517 0.67 46.76 -32.08
N GLY A 518 1.34 47.92 -32.11
CA GLY A 518 2.44 48.20 -33.06
C GLY A 518 3.73 48.73 -32.42
N ASP A 519 4.82 48.70 -33.19
CA ASP A 519 6.19 49.04 -32.78
C ASP A 519 6.51 50.53 -32.95
N VAL A 520 5.56 51.41 -32.57
CA VAL A 520 5.64 52.86 -32.86
C VAL A 520 5.72 53.68 -31.57
N TYR A 521 6.35 54.86 -31.64
CA TYR A 521 6.30 55.95 -30.66
C TYR A 521 5.56 57.15 -31.24
N PHE A 522 4.64 57.73 -30.49
CA PHE A 522 3.89 58.92 -30.88
C PHE A 522 4.47 60.18 -30.25
N PHE A 523 4.66 61.22 -31.06
CA PHE A 523 5.11 62.53 -30.60
C PHE A 523 3.91 63.42 -30.22
N TYR A 524 3.76 63.80 -28.95
CA TYR A 524 2.46 64.24 -28.42
C TYR A 524 2.07 65.70 -28.72
N SER A 525 2.94 66.54 -29.31
CA SER A 525 2.73 68.00 -29.34
C SER A 525 2.43 68.64 -30.71
N GLU A 526 2.69 68.01 -31.86
CA GLU A 526 2.49 68.62 -33.18
C GLU A 526 2.10 67.58 -34.25
N GLY A 527 0.80 67.33 -34.42
CA GLY A 527 0.29 66.40 -35.43
C GLY A 527 0.63 64.93 -35.12
N ASP A 528 -0.09 63.99 -35.72
CA ASP A 528 0.07 62.55 -35.49
C ASP A 528 1.38 61.97 -36.08
N ILE A 529 2.54 62.51 -35.68
CA ILE A 529 3.86 62.04 -36.11
C ILE A 529 4.17 60.72 -35.39
N LYS A 530 4.47 59.69 -36.19
CA LYS A 530 4.72 58.31 -35.78
C LYS A 530 6.17 57.96 -36.06
N LEU A 531 6.90 57.55 -35.04
CA LEU A 531 8.29 57.09 -35.15
C LEU A 531 8.35 55.58 -35.00
N ASP A 532 8.98 54.89 -35.96
CA ASP A 532 9.10 53.43 -35.95
C ASP A 532 10.28 52.97 -35.08
N LEU A 533 9.98 52.24 -33.99
CA LEU A 533 10.95 51.78 -33.00
C LEU A 533 11.72 50.52 -33.42
N THR A 534 11.46 50.00 -34.62
CA THR A 534 12.27 48.94 -35.25
C THR A 534 13.61 49.46 -35.77
N HIS A 535 13.71 50.77 -36.03
CA HIS A 535 14.95 51.43 -36.44
C HIS A 535 15.99 51.47 -35.30
N PRO A 536 17.29 51.60 -35.60
CA PRO A 536 18.33 51.76 -34.60
C PRO A 536 18.04 52.94 -33.65
N MET A 537 18.16 52.73 -32.33
CA MET A 537 17.71 53.72 -31.34
C MET A 537 18.39 55.09 -31.45
N HIS A 538 19.63 55.16 -31.91
CA HIS A 538 20.32 56.43 -32.09
C HIS A 538 19.70 57.27 -33.22
N GLU A 539 19.18 56.64 -34.28
CA GLU A 539 18.44 57.31 -35.37
C GLU A 539 17.09 57.83 -34.87
N VAL A 540 16.35 56.98 -34.14
CA VAL A 540 15.05 57.36 -33.56
C VAL A 540 15.21 58.52 -32.57
N LEU A 541 16.21 58.48 -31.69
CA LEU A 541 16.48 59.55 -30.73
C LEU A 541 16.92 60.84 -31.43
N TYR A 542 17.69 60.74 -32.52
CA TYR A 542 18.03 61.90 -33.34
C TYR A 542 16.77 62.54 -33.97
N GLU A 543 15.85 61.71 -34.47
CA GLU A 543 14.57 62.18 -35.01
C GLU A 543 13.72 62.86 -33.93
N VAL A 544 13.59 62.25 -32.74
CA VAL A 544 12.93 62.87 -31.58
C VAL A 544 13.54 64.23 -31.24
N TYR A 545 14.88 64.33 -31.20
CA TYR A 545 15.58 65.59 -30.96
C TYR A 545 15.23 66.64 -32.02
N SER A 546 15.27 66.24 -33.31
CA SER A 546 15.01 67.15 -34.44
C SER A 546 13.61 67.75 -34.39
N LEU A 547 12.61 66.93 -34.03
CA LEU A 547 11.22 67.35 -33.89
C LEU A 547 11.01 68.21 -32.63
N ALA A 548 11.64 67.84 -31.51
CA ALA A 548 11.51 68.56 -30.25
C ALA A 548 12.03 69.99 -30.31
N VAL A 549 13.14 70.22 -31.01
CA VAL A 549 13.81 71.53 -31.07
C VAL A 549 13.19 72.45 -32.14
N GLN A 550 12.35 71.94 -33.04
CA GLN A 550 11.57 72.74 -34.00
C GLN A 550 10.38 73.46 -33.36
N ARG A 551 9.99 73.07 -32.15
CA ARG A 551 8.84 73.66 -31.43
C ARG A 551 9.04 75.16 -31.15
N LYS A 552 7.97 75.94 -31.29
CA LYS A 552 7.96 77.37 -30.94
C LYS A 552 7.80 77.55 -29.42
N LEU A 553 8.90 77.42 -28.68
CA LEU A 553 8.95 77.62 -27.24
C LEU A 553 9.88 78.80 -26.88
N PRO A 554 9.56 79.59 -25.84
CA PRO A 554 10.26 80.85 -25.55
C PRO A 554 11.76 80.66 -25.26
N GLY A 555 12.15 79.54 -24.64
CA GLY A 555 13.55 79.21 -24.38
C GLY A 555 14.36 78.85 -25.62
N PHE A 556 13.71 78.54 -26.75
CA PHE A 556 14.39 78.20 -28.02
C PHE A 556 14.63 79.41 -28.93
N GLU A 557 13.95 80.53 -28.72
CA GLU A 557 14.08 81.74 -29.55
C GLU A 557 15.49 82.35 -29.50
N THR A 558 16.17 82.22 -28.37
CA THR A 558 17.52 82.79 -28.14
C THR A 558 18.67 81.83 -28.46
N VAL A 559 18.37 80.58 -28.84
CA VAL A 559 19.38 79.53 -29.04
C VAL A 559 20.11 79.73 -30.37
N LYS A 560 21.42 79.99 -30.28
CA LYS A 560 22.30 80.17 -31.45
C LYS A 560 23.09 78.92 -31.80
N VAL A 561 23.38 78.07 -30.81
CA VAL A 561 24.21 76.88 -30.97
C VAL A 561 23.41 75.64 -30.56
N ARG A 562 23.30 74.68 -31.48
CA ARG A 562 22.64 73.38 -31.28
C ARG A 562 23.65 72.28 -31.61
N ALA A 563 24.15 71.60 -30.59
CA ALA A 563 25.09 70.49 -30.75
C ALA A 563 24.39 69.17 -30.43
N VAL A 564 24.44 68.21 -31.35
CA VAL A 564 23.88 66.87 -31.15
C VAL A 564 24.88 65.82 -31.62
N ALA A 565 25.18 64.85 -30.77
CA ALA A 565 26.01 63.70 -31.10
C ALA A 565 25.49 62.48 -30.31
N ILE A 566 24.81 61.55 -30.95
CA ILE A 566 24.24 60.36 -30.30
C ILE A 566 24.91 59.14 -30.93
N GLU A 567 25.85 58.54 -30.23
CA GLU A 567 26.56 57.33 -30.67
C GLU A 567 25.60 56.11 -30.66
N PRO A 568 25.73 55.18 -31.61
CA PRO A 568 24.97 53.93 -31.61
C PRO A 568 25.23 53.10 -30.35
N PHE A 569 24.17 52.52 -29.77
CA PHE A 569 24.27 51.55 -28.68
C PHE A 569 23.45 50.29 -28.97
N ASN A 570 23.79 49.17 -28.35
CA ASN A 570 23.10 47.91 -28.58
C ASN A 570 21.67 47.96 -28.02
N CYS A 571 20.69 48.03 -28.91
CA CYS A 571 19.28 48.12 -28.58
C CYS A 571 18.44 46.92 -29.05
N LYS A 572 19.08 45.86 -29.59
CA LYS A 572 18.38 44.67 -30.12
C LYS A 572 17.61 43.90 -29.04
N THR A 573 18.07 44.04 -27.81
CA THR A 573 17.57 43.36 -26.62
C THR A 573 16.69 44.24 -25.74
N LEU A 574 16.42 45.49 -26.14
CA LEU A 574 15.53 46.40 -25.43
C LEU A 574 14.08 46.14 -25.83
N ASN A 575 13.24 45.82 -24.84
CA ASN A 575 11.79 45.80 -25.02
C ASN A 575 11.31 47.20 -25.48
N LEU A 576 10.30 47.21 -26.36
CA LEU A 576 9.67 48.39 -26.94
C LEU A 576 9.25 49.42 -25.88
N ASP A 577 8.84 48.98 -24.69
CA ASP A 577 8.46 49.86 -23.59
C ASP A 577 9.63 50.76 -23.14
N ILE A 578 10.82 50.20 -23.01
CA ILE A 578 12.03 50.95 -22.64
C ILE A 578 12.45 51.87 -23.78
N LYS A 579 12.34 51.42 -25.04
CA LYS A 579 12.60 52.26 -26.22
C LYS A 579 11.72 53.52 -26.22
N ARG A 580 10.42 53.36 -25.93
CA ARG A 580 9.47 54.49 -25.80
C ARG A 580 9.85 55.43 -24.67
N GLN A 581 10.21 54.89 -23.50
CA GLN A 581 10.58 55.72 -22.36
C GLN A 581 11.88 56.50 -22.60
N LEU A 582 12.84 55.95 -23.36
CA LEU A 582 14.04 56.69 -23.79
C LEU A 582 13.71 57.84 -24.75
N CYS A 583 12.80 57.62 -25.71
CA CYS A 583 12.31 58.69 -26.59
C CYS A 583 11.63 59.80 -25.78
N TRP A 584 10.77 59.41 -24.84
CA TRP A 584 10.07 60.34 -23.97
C TRP A 584 11.02 61.12 -23.06
N PHE A 585 12.05 60.46 -22.50
CA PHE A 585 13.08 61.12 -21.70
C PHE A 585 13.75 62.27 -22.45
N LEU A 586 14.13 62.03 -23.70
CA LEU A 586 14.75 63.04 -24.56
C LEU A 586 13.77 64.17 -24.92
N GLU A 587 12.56 63.82 -25.36
CA GLU A 587 11.51 64.79 -25.71
C GLU A 587 11.19 65.73 -24.55
N GLU A 588 10.90 65.16 -23.38
CA GLU A 588 10.49 65.92 -22.19
C GLU A 588 11.68 66.74 -21.63
N SER A 589 12.91 66.23 -21.69
CA SER A 589 14.10 66.99 -21.27
C SER A 589 14.30 68.24 -22.14
N LEU A 590 14.18 68.10 -23.47
CA LEU A 590 14.26 69.23 -24.40
C LEU A 590 13.09 70.20 -24.23
N GLN A 591 11.89 69.69 -24.02
CA GLN A 591 10.72 70.52 -23.79
C GLN A 591 10.84 71.34 -22.50
N ASN A 592 11.46 70.80 -21.45
CA ASN A 592 11.76 71.54 -20.23
C ASN A 592 12.74 72.69 -20.47
N ILE A 593 13.77 72.50 -21.31
CA ILE A 593 14.66 73.60 -21.73
C ILE A 593 13.85 74.67 -22.47
N GLY A 594 13.05 74.27 -23.47
CA GLY A 594 12.26 75.22 -24.25
C GLY A 594 11.23 76.01 -23.41
N LYS A 595 10.63 75.40 -22.39
CA LYS A 595 9.66 76.06 -21.51
C LYS A 595 10.29 76.95 -20.45
N HIS A 596 11.40 76.52 -19.86
CA HIS A 596 11.87 77.08 -18.59
C HIS A 596 13.23 77.76 -18.68
N ALA A 597 14.07 77.43 -19.66
CA ALA A 597 15.41 77.98 -19.78
C ALA A 597 15.41 79.23 -20.69
N ILE A 598 14.65 80.26 -20.32
CA ILE A 598 14.54 81.52 -21.08
C ILE A 598 15.91 82.21 -21.11
N GLY A 599 16.37 82.62 -22.30
CA GLY A 599 17.70 83.21 -22.51
C GLY A 599 18.81 82.21 -22.80
N THR A 600 18.51 80.92 -22.92
CA THR A 600 19.48 79.90 -23.35
C THR A 600 20.02 80.23 -24.74
N THR A 601 21.34 80.19 -24.91
CA THR A 601 22.01 80.44 -26.19
C THR A 601 22.63 79.18 -26.80
N ARG A 602 22.80 78.11 -26.00
CA ARG A 602 23.37 76.83 -26.41
C ARG A 602 22.60 75.65 -25.81
N ILE A 603 22.28 74.68 -26.66
CA ILE A 603 21.76 73.36 -26.27
C ILE A 603 22.71 72.29 -26.79
N GLN A 604 23.05 71.32 -25.94
CA GLN A 604 23.88 70.19 -26.29
C GLN A 604 23.23 68.87 -25.86
N VAL A 605 23.14 67.94 -26.80
CA VAL A 605 22.67 66.56 -26.57
C VAL A 605 23.79 65.61 -26.96
N SER A 606 24.26 64.81 -26.01
CA SER A 606 25.30 63.81 -26.24
C SER A 606 24.86 62.45 -25.73
N GLY A 607 24.86 61.44 -26.59
CA GLY A 607 24.78 60.03 -26.23
C GLY A 607 26.14 59.38 -26.50
N LYS A 608 26.84 58.89 -25.48
CA LYS A 608 28.18 58.30 -25.66
C LYS A 608 28.46 57.20 -24.63
N HIS A 609 29.38 56.31 -24.99
CA HIS A 609 29.91 55.32 -24.06
C HIS A 609 30.93 55.96 -23.10
N LEU A 610 30.70 55.79 -21.80
CA LEU A 610 31.58 56.17 -20.70
C LEU A 610 31.90 54.90 -19.91
N ASP A 611 33.09 54.32 -20.17
CA ASP A 611 33.51 53.02 -19.64
C ASP A 611 32.46 51.92 -19.92
N GLU A 612 31.93 51.29 -18.88
CA GLU A 612 30.91 50.23 -18.95
C GLU A 612 29.47 50.77 -19.09
N PHE A 613 29.27 52.09 -19.14
CA PHE A 613 27.95 52.72 -19.18
C PHE A 613 27.72 53.49 -20.47
N TYR A 614 26.50 53.47 -20.98
CA TYR A 614 26.04 54.43 -21.97
C TYR A 614 25.41 55.61 -21.22
N SER A 615 25.81 56.84 -21.55
CA SER A 615 25.24 58.06 -20.98
C SER A 615 24.55 58.87 -22.07
N LEU A 616 23.26 59.15 -21.85
CA LEU A 616 22.48 60.10 -22.63
C LEU A 616 22.31 61.38 -21.80
N LYS A 617 22.99 62.43 -22.23
CA LYS A 617 23.09 63.71 -21.53
C LYS A 617 22.54 64.85 -22.37
N ILE A 618 21.66 65.63 -21.77
CA ILE A 618 21.06 66.84 -22.33
C ILE A 618 21.47 68.01 -21.44
N GLU A 619 22.01 69.06 -22.04
CA GLU A 619 22.46 70.23 -21.28
C GLU A 619 22.20 71.56 -22.00
N ASP A 620 21.94 72.59 -21.19
CA ASP A 620 21.78 73.98 -21.63
C ASP A 620 22.74 74.92 -20.89
N ASN A 621 22.73 76.20 -21.28
CA ASN A 621 23.44 77.29 -20.60
C ASN A 621 22.51 78.42 -20.14
N GLY A 622 21.23 78.11 -19.91
CA GLY A 622 20.23 79.04 -19.40
C GLY A 622 20.40 79.33 -17.90
N PRO A 623 19.35 79.83 -17.22
CA PRO A 623 19.45 80.29 -15.83
C PRO A 623 19.58 79.17 -14.78
N GLY A 624 19.57 77.89 -15.19
CA GLY A 624 19.58 76.75 -14.28
C GLY A 624 18.21 76.41 -13.69
N ILE A 625 18.19 75.50 -12.71
CA ILE A 625 16.96 75.05 -12.04
C ILE A 625 16.45 76.12 -11.08
N GLN A 626 15.32 76.76 -11.42
CA GLN A 626 14.74 77.87 -10.63
C GLN A 626 13.66 77.45 -9.61
N SER A 627 13.28 76.16 -9.58
CA SER A 627 12.24 75.64 -8.68
C SER A 627 12.69 74.34 -8.03
N SER A 628 12.45 74.20 -6.73
CA SER A 628 12.66 72.96 -5.97
C SER A 628 11.53 71.93 -6.19
N HIS A 629 10.44 72.32 -6.86
CA HIS A 629 9.33 71.42 -7.16
C HIS A 629 9.69 70.49 -8.34
N LEU A 630 9.78 69.20 -8.06
CA LEU A 630 9.92 68.15 -9.08
C LEU A 630 8.61 67.98 -9.85
N GLY A 631 8.58 68.39 -11.11
CA GLY A 631 7.45 68.11 -12.01
C GLY A 631 7.29 66.61 -12.26
N GLU A 632 6.07 66.20 -12.63
CA GLU A 632 5.72 64.78 -12.87
C GLU A 632 6.61 64.10 -13.93
N GLY A 633 7.08 64.86 -14.94
CA GLY A 633 8.06 64.36 -15.92
C GLY A 633 9.39 63.95 -15.28
N THR A 634 9.93 64.77 -14.36
CA THR A 634 11.17 64.44 -13.64
C THR A 634 10.99 63.28 -12.66
N GLN A 635 9.81 63.15 -12.02
CA GLN A 635 9.52 61.99 -11.16
C GLN A 635 9.50 60.66 -11.95
N SER A 636 9.07 60.71 -13.21
CA SER A 636 8.99 59.53 -14.06
C SER A 636 10.38 59.07 -14.55
N PHE A 637 11.37 59.96 -14.60
CA PHE A 637 12.75 59.60 -14.95
C PHE A 637 13.46 58.77 -13.86
N TYR A 638 13.10 58.96 -12.58
CA TYR A 638 13.57 58.07 -11.50
C TYR A 638 13.01 56.65 -11.61
N ARG A 639 11.84 56.47 -12.24
CA ARG A 639 11.33 55.11 -12.56
C ARG A 639 12.11 54.50 -13.71
N LEU A 640 12.44 55.30 -14.73
CA LEU A 640 13.26 54.85 -15.87
C LEU A 640 14.67 54.45 -15.43
N GLU A 641 15.26 55.16 -14.46
CA GLU A 641 16.50 54.77 -13.78
C GLU A 641 16.39 53.34 -13.22
N THR A 642 15.32 53.04 -12.48
CA THR A 642 15.10 51.73 -11.88
C THR A 642 14.93 50.64 -12.94
N LEU A 643 14.20 50.93 -14.02
CA LEU A 643 13.98 50.00 -15.13
C LEU A 643 15.26 49.67 -15.90
N LEU A 644 16.13 50.65 -16.10
CA LEU A 644 17.41 50.50 -16.79
C LEU A 644 18.54 50.00 -15.87
N ARG A 645 18.28 49.84 -14.56
CA ARG A 645 19.32 49.64 -13.53
C ARG A 645 20.44 50.69 -13.65
N GLY A 646 20.04 51.90 -13.97
CA GLY A 646 20.90 53.02 -14.31
C GLY A 646 21.06 54.03 -13.18
N LYS A 647 21.50 55.24 -13.54
CA LYS A 647 21.51 56.43 -12.70
C LYS A 647 20.89 57.60 -13.44
N PHE A 648 20.01 58.34 -12.78
CA PHE A 648 19.45 59.59 -13.29
C PHE A 648 19.96 60.77 -12.46
N ALA A 649 20.48 61.81 -13.12
CA ALA A 649 20.98 63.01 -12.48
C ALA A 649 20.42 64.26 -13.17
N ARG A 650 19.93 65.20 -12.35
CA ARG A 650 19.50 66.53 -12.81
C ARG A 650 20.06 67.60 -11.87
N PHE A 651 20.86 68.52 -12.39
CA PHE A 651 21.51 69.55 -11.58
C PHE A 651 21.83 70.82 -12.39
N SER A 652 21.99 71.95 -11.70
CA SER A 652 22.44 73.22 -12.29
C SER A 652 23.97 73.28 -12.34
N LYS A 653 24.54 73.84 -13.41
CA LYS A 653 25.99 74.04 -13.52
C LYS A 653 26.43 75.27 -12.71
N PRO A 654 27.67 75.30 -12.18
CA PRO A 654 28.19 76.43 -11.39
C PRO A 654 28.17 77.78 -12.12
N ASN A 655 28.30 77.77 -13.45
CA ASN A 655 28.37 78.99 -14.29
C ASN A 655 27.06 79.27 -15.05
N GLY A 656 25.94 78.68 -14.61
CA GLY A 656 24.65 78.73 -15.31
C GLY A 656 24.42 77.55 -16.26
N GLY A 657 23.15 77.15 -16.39
CA GLY A 657 22.68 76.03 -17.22
C GLY A 657 22.22 74.82 -16.44
N THR A 658 21.42 73.95 -17.05
CA THR A 658 20.99 72.67 -16.46
C THR A 658 21.63 71.49 -17.17
N VAL A 659 21.91 70.41 -16.43
CA VAL A 659 22.24 69.08 -16.96
C VAL A 659 21.14 68.12 -16.57
N CYS A 660 20.67 67.33 -17.54
CA CYS A 660 19.78 66.20 -17.36
C CYS A 660 20.47 64.97 -17.99
N GLU A 661 20.89 64.01 -17.17
CA GLU A 661 21.70 62.88 -17.59
C GLU A 661 21.08 61.57 -17.11
N LEU A 662 20.96 60.62 -18.03
CA LEU A 662 20.54 59.25 -17.77
C LEU A 662 21.64 58.31 -18.24
N SER A 663 22.17 57.49 -17.33
CA SER A 663 23.20 56.50 -17.65
C SER A 663 22.77 55.09 -17.27
N TRP A 664 23.14 54.10 -18.09
CA TRP A 664 22.82 52.68 -17.86
C TRP A 664 23.93 51.76 -18.39
N PRO A 665 24.05 50.51 -17.92
CA PRO A 665 25.10 49.61 -18.38
C PRO A 665 25.04 49.39 -19.90
N SER A 666 26.17 49.49 -20.59
CA SER A 666 26.27 49.30 -22.05
C SER A 666 25.87 47.88 -22.50
N SER A 667 25.95 46.90 -21.58
CA SER A 667 25.54 45.51 -21.77
C SER A 667 24.08 45.21 -21.37
N PHE A 668 23.28 46.23 -21.05
CA PHE A 668 21.92 46.07 -20.57
C PHE A 668 21.02 45.30 -21.57
N ASN A 669 20.25 44.35 -21.04
CA ASN A 669 19.34 43.49 -21.79
C ASN A 669 18.02 43.36 -21.00
N THR A 670 16.88 43.31 -21.70
CA THR A 670 15.55 43.17 -21.10
C THR A 670 15.01 41.74 -21.03
N SER A 671 15.83 40.75 -21.43
CA SER A 671 15.52 39.31 -21.38
C SER A 671 15.27 38.79 -19.98
#